data_AF-A0A930QHR2-F1
#
_entry.id   AF-A0A930QHR2-F1
#
_cell.length_a   1.000
_cell.length_b   1.000
_cell.length_c   1.000
_cell.angle_alpha   90.00
_cell.angle_beta   90.00
_cell.angle_gamma   90.00
#
_symmetry.space_group_name_H-M   'P 1'
#
loop_
_entity.id
_entity.type
_entity.pdbx_description
1 polymer ?
#
loop_
_entity_poly.entity_id
_entity_poly.type
_entity_poly.pdbx_seq_one_letter_code
_entity_poly.pdbx_strand_id
1 'polypeptide(L)'
;MPEENDNIIPFREDMTYDLARDTLRIERRHLHCVQVVLQSDSPGERERPQTKSAFIGGAVIELDLRPEGNKAILRTAQGEKRISIASSAPEPNRTLIGKKRNVIEIGEILRNQLAGKEALRTFLRSPPQERDSLVVSYLDSIVHRLAQEAHLLPPEASVTEEMKMLQQREDFTYGKDYTSLYDPVIYAPQKEEERDVEAHEAKEMRPSAREQRRNNMQSEWFVSSNAIDPAAGLMIYQAQRKKDADVADYSGNREEAGAWFKDKEKAQEIVDKLNAEEKERGEALTAQEAQAIADKLNAEEHHKKAQEEAKPMAEQEEKRPEKETQAKKPQEKKTTKELVSEASKAFSDRMQEAHASGNAVWQKPYEERQNIHAPVLIYQGRDGEHKSFYPPVANMLPAVQHQLDIGSQDNRWIPAKEAGANPDITIRKDAKAVTFVLFTKDKQPYTKKFFNMADVSGKGVPALAPTPELRRDAYLHDMIDYLARRTERGTFKGDNYFLMVMDAKEAANKSYQAKKEVYDFQNLDYGTYMKARLEANRRLDAILGADVQEVVPAQDYEKTFIQLLAKEIREPSKETNYVIRAARKALNELKWQQSHVKAAMKALVPQAAFDSLARSGKMPSQTLFIIAVKGVEQNKAQEAAR
;
A
#
# COMPACT_ATOMS: atom_id res chain seq x y z
N MET A 1 -14.64 -4.56 49.10
CA MET A 1 -13.77 -5.20 48.09
C MET A 1 -13.58 -4.23 46.93
N PRO A 2 -12.60 -3.30 46.99
CA PRO A 2 -12.27 -2.43 45.86
C PRO A 2 -10.82 -2.70 45.42
N GLU A 3 -10.55 -3.83 44.76
CA GLU A 3 -9.19 -4.13 44.27
C GLU A 3 -9.15 -4.67 42.82
N GLU A 4 -10.29 -4.90 42.15
CA GLU A 4 -10.29 -5.47 40.78
C GLU A 4 -10.02 -4.44 39.66
N ASN A 5 -10.23 -3.14 39.89
CA ASN A 5 -10.09 -2.12 38.84
C ASN A 5 -8.67 -1.55 38.67
N ASP A 6 -7.75 -1.81 39.60
CA ASP A 6 -6.39 -1.22 39.54
C ASP A 6 -5.46 -1.93 38.54
N ASN A 7 -5.88 -3.09 38.02
CA ASN A 7 -5.11 -3.88 37.05
C ASN A 7 -5.46 -3.60 35.59
N ILE A 8 -6.47 -2.78 35.30
CA ILE A 8 -6.89 -2.47 33.93
C ILE A 8 -6.45 -1.05 33.55
N ILE A 9 -5.63 -0.97 32.52
CA ILE A 9 -5.18 0.29 31.94
C ILE A 9 -6.07 0.64 30.74
N PRO A 10 -6.87 1.72 30.79
CA PRO A 10 -7.60 2.20 29.62
C PRO A 10 -6.66 2.97 28.66
N PHE A 11 -6.86 2.76 27.35
CA PHE A 11 -6.23 3.54 26.27
C PHE A 11 -7.25 4.41 25.57
N ARG A 12 -8.42 3.82 25.27
CA ARG A 12 -9.57 4.44 24.64
C ARG A 12 -10.84 3.75 25.15
N GLU A 13 -12.01 4.28 24.79
CA GLU A 13 -13.32 3.65 25.13
C GLU A 13 -13.40 2.20 24.65
N ASP A 14 -12.70 1.86 23.57
CA ASP A 14 -12.70 0.56 22.89
C ASP A 14 -11.41 -0.25 23.07
N MET A 15 -10.47 0.19 23.93
CA MET A 15 -9.18 -0.48 24.07
C MET A 15 -8.62 -0.37 25.48
N THR A 16 -8.36 -1.53 26.09
CA THR A 16 -7.85 -1.68 27.45
C THR A 16 -6.71 -2.69 27.49
N TYR A 17 -5.87 -2.62 28.52
CA TYR A 17 -4.80 -3.58 28.75
C TYR A 17 -4.87 -4.08 30.19
N ASP A 18 -4.93 -5.39 30.34
CA ASP A 18 -4.94 -6.09 31.62
C ASP A 18 -3.50 -6.39 32.04
N LEU A 19 -3.07 -5.77 33.14
CA LEU A 19 -1.74 -5.94 33.73
C LEU A 19 -1.53 -7.34 34.30
N ALA A 20 -2.57 -7.95 34.89
CA ALA A 20 -2.48 -9.27 35.51
C ALA A 20 -2.38 -10.37 34.44
N ARG A 21 -3.08 -10.20 33.32
CA ARG A 21 -3.10 -11.16 32.21
C ARG A 21 -2.12 -10.83 31.10
N ASP A 22 -1.38 -9.72 31.19
CA ASP A 22 -0.47 -9.20 30.16
C ASP A 22 -1.12 -9.19 28.76
N THR A 23 -2.39 -8.80 28.73
CA THR A 23 -3.28 -8.97 27.57
C THR A 23 -3.90 -7.65 27.16
N LEU A 24 -3.73 -7.28 25.90
CA LEU A 24 -4.38 -6.11 25.30
C LEU A 24 -5.73 -6.54 24.73
N ARG A 25 -6.81 -5.86 25.14
CA ARG A 25 -8.18 -6.11 24.70
C ARG A 25 -8.69 -4.94 23.86
N ILE A 26 -9.24 -5.26 22.70
CA ILE A 26 -9.82 -4.30 21.74
C ILE A 26 -11.24 -4.70 21.43
N GLU A 27 -12.18 -3.79 21.64
CA GLU A 27 -13.61 -4.00 21.39
C GLU A 27 -14.04 -3.27 20.11
N ARG A 28 -14.36 -4.02 19.06
CA ARG A 28 -14.83 -3.46 17.79
C ARG A 28 -16.34 -3.54 17.73
N ARG A 29 -17.00 -2.42 17.41
CA ARG A 29 -18.44 -2.37 17.11
C ARG A 29 -18.65 -2.48 15.60
N HIS A 30 -19.55 -3.36 15.15
CA HIS A 30 -19.88 -3.47 13.73
C HIS A 30 -20.94 -2.44 13.36
N LEU A 31 -20.75 -1.77 12.21
CA LEU A 31 -21.69 -0.79 11.68
C LEU A 31 -22.55 -1.45 10.60
N HIS A 32 -23.83 -1.64 10.89
CA HIS A 32 -24.76 -2.32 9.98
C HIS A 32 -25.72 -1.34 9.31
N CYS A 33 -26.13 -1.63 8.08
CA CYS A 33 -27.26 -0.99 7.43
C CYS A 33 -28.56 -1.52 8.03
N VAL A 34 -29.29 -0.69 8.77
CA VAL A 34 -30.54 -1.08 9.44
C VAL A 34 -31.78 -0.57 8.71
N GLN A 35 -31.62 0.45 7.87
CA GLN A 35 -32.74 1.03 7.14
C GLN A 35 -32.24 1.64 5.83
N VAL A 36 -33.07 1.56 4.79
CA VAL A 36 -32.83 2.26 3.52
C VAL A 36 -33.93 3.27 3.33
N VAL A 37 -33.59 4.55 3.21
CA VAL A 37 -34.56 5.64 3.00
C VAL A 37 -34.42 6.22 1.60
N LEU A 38 -35.50 6.74 1.03
CA LEU A 38 -35.44 7.62 -0.13
C LEU A 38 -35.27 9.05 0.37
N GLN A 39 -34.18 9.69 -0.03
CA GLN A 39 -33.92 11.09 0.27
C GLN A 39 -33.41 11.81 -0.98
N SER A 40 -33.75 13.08 -1.09
CA SER A 40 -33.13 14.01 -2.03
C SER A 40 -32.09 14.84 -1.29
N ASP A 41 -30.93 15.01 -1.91
CA ASP A 41 -29.85 15.83 -1.33
C ASP A 41 -30.16 17.33 -1.46
N SER A 42 -31.18 17.69 -2.25
CA SER A 42 -31.68 19.06 -2.43
C SER A 42 -33.15 19.10 -2.88
N PRO A 43 -33.89 20.19 -2.59
CA PRO A 43 -35.27 20.35 -3.05
C PRO A 43 -35.34 20.31 -4.59
N GLY A 44 -36.16 19.40 -5.13
CA GLY A 44 -36.36 19.24 -6.57
C GLY A 44 -35.48 18.18 -7.26
N GLU A 45 -34.55 17.55 -6.54
CA GLU A 45 -33.79 16.41 -7.07
C GLU A 45 -34.54 15.09 -6.93
N ARG A 46 -34.22 14.13 -7.83
CA ARG A 46 -34.75 12.77 -7.78
C ARG A 46 -34.27 12.07 -6.52
N GLU A 47 -35.21 11.57 -5.72
CA GLU A 47 -34.90 10.80 -4.52
C GLU A 47 -34.02 9.58 -4.84
N ARG A 48 -33.00 9.36 -4.01
CA ARG A 48 -32.07 8.23 -4.13
C ARG A 48 -32.10 7.41 -2.84
N PRO A 49 -31.84 6.10 -2.93
CA PRO A 49 -31.66 5.26 -1.75
C PRO A 49 -30.44 5.72 -0.94
N GLN A 50 -30.64 5.98 0.34
CA GLN A 50 -29.60 6.26 1.32
C GLN A 50 -29.68 5.28 2.48
N THR A 51 -28.53 4.86 3.00
CA THR A 51 -28.44 3.97 4.15
C THR A 51 -28.53 4.74 5.45
N LYS A 52 -29.36 4.28 6.37
CA LYS A 52 -29.22 4.58 7.79
C LYS A 52 -28.58 3.37 8.48
N SER A 53 -27.55 3.66 9.27
CA SER A 53 -26.74 2.65 9.92
C SER A 53 -26.82 2.76 11.43
N ALA A 54 -26.65 1.63 12.10
CA ALA A 54 -26.53 1.56 13.55
C ALA A 54 -25.37 0.63 13.93
N PHE A 55 -24.75 0.89 15.08
CA PHE A 55 -23.78 -0.03 15.66
C PHE A 55 -24.54 -1.18 16.32
N ILE A 56 -24.39 -2.39 15.78
CA ILE A 56 -25.03 -3.59 16.32
C ILE A 56 -23.98 -4.69 16.39
N GLY A 57 -23.86 -5.32 17.55
CA GLY A 57 -22.86 -6.36 17.76
C GLY A 57 -21.42 -5.86 17.68
N GLY A 58 -20.49 -6.80 17.64
CA GLY A 58 -19.07 -6.48 17.63
C GLY A 58 -18.18 -7.72 17.75
N ALA A 59 -16.88 -7.48 17.72
CA ALA A 59 -15.87 -8.49 17.99
C ALA A 59 -14.89 -7.98 19.04
N VAL A 60 -14.53 -8.86 19.95
CA VAL A 60 -13.45 -8.62 20.90
C VAL A 60 -12.21 -9.33 20.38
N ILE A 61 -11.10 -8.60 20.38
CA ILE A 61 -9.80 -9.11 20.00
C ILE A 61 -8.87 -8.96 21.19
N GLU A 62 -8.24 -10.06 21.59
CA GLU A 62 -7.28 -10.09 22.68
C GLU A 62 -5.89 -10.44 22.15
N LEU A 63 -4.89 -9.65 22.50
CA LEU A 63 -3.50 -9.91 22.22
C LEU A 63 -2.79 -10.24 23.54
N ASP A 64 -2.58 -11.53 23.77
CA ASP A 64 -1.90 -12.08 24.94
C ASP A 64 -0.39 -12.10 24.71
N LEU A 65 0.31 -11.32 25.53
CA LEU A 65 1.75 -11.17 25.49
C LEU A 65 2.47 -12.12 26.44
N ARG A 66 1.83 -13.02 27.19
CA ARG A 66 2.54 -13.95 28.10
C ARG A 66 3.50 -14.96 27.46
N PRO A 67 3.26 -15.51 26.24
CA PRO A 67 4.11 -16.58 25.69
C PRO A 67 5.60 -16.25 25.64
N GLU A 68 6.50 -17.21 25.86
CA GLU A 68 7.93 -16.92 25.94
C GLU A 68 8.55 -16.37 24.64
N GLY A 69 9.64 -15.60 24.81
CA GLY A 69 10.41 -15.03 23.71
C GLY A 69 9.60 -14.06 22.84
N ASN A 70 9.73 -14.16 21.53
CA ASN A 70 9.11 -13.24 20.57
C ASN A 70 7.68 -13.63 20.17
N LYS A 71 6.97 -14.43 20.95
CA LYS A 71 5.63 -14.96 20.60
C LYS A 71 4.52 -14.22 21.33
N ALA A 72 3.35 -14.16 20.70
CA ALA A 72 2.11 -13.68 21.29
C ALA A 72 0.94 -14.52 20.77
N ILE A 73 -0.19 -14.48 21.45
CA ILE A 73 -1.42 -15.17 21.02
C ILE A 73 -2.48 -14.11 20.73
N LEU A 74 -3.07 -14.20 19.55
CA LEU A 74 -4.22 -13.42 19.16
C LEU A 74 -5.48 -14.26 19.37
N ARG A 75 -6.42 -13.81 20.20
CA ARG A 75 -7.67 -14.51 20.50
C ARG A 75 -8.88 -13.68 20.11
N THR A 76 -9.91 -14.37 19.66
CA THR A 76 -11.27 -13.85 19.46
C THR A 76 -12.26 -14.94 19.85
N ALA A 77 -13.56 -14.66 19.78
CA ALA A 77 -14.59 -15.68 19.97
C ALA A 77 -14.51 -16.83 18.95
N GLN A 78 -13.88 -16.60 17.78
CA GLN A 78 -13.74 -17.58 16.71
C GLN A 78 -12.52 -18.50 16.88
N GLY A 79 -11.63 -18.20 17.84
CA GLY A 79 -10.48 -19.04 18.18
C GLY A 79 -9.20 -18.25 18.41
N GLU A 80 -8.06 -18.96 18.36
CA GLU A 80 -6.75 -18.39 18.70
C GLU A 80 -5.71 -18.62 17.61
N LYS A 81 -4.78 -17.66 17.47
CA LYS A 81 -3.64 -17.77 16.55
C LYS A 81 -2.36 -17.29 17.20
N ARG A 82 -1.32 -18.12 17.18
CA ARG A 82 0.04 -17.70 17.54
C ARG A 82 0.64 -16.78 16.48
N ILE A 83 1.08 -15.61 16.92
CA ILE A 83 1.80 -14.63 16.12
C ILE A 83 3.19 -14.36 16.72
N SER A 84 4.01 -13.58 16.03
CA SER A 84 5.31 -13.16 16.57
C SER A 84 5.40 -11.65 16.68
N ILE A 85 6.18 -11.16 17.65
CA ILE A 85 6.47 -9.75 17.86
C ILE A 85 7.98 -9.59 17.82
N ALA A 86 8.50 -9.06 16.70
CA ALA A 86 9.92 -8.98 16.42
C ALA A 86 10.44 -7.55 16.58
N SER A 87 11.72 -7.42 16.92
CA SER A 87 12.42 -6.13 16.91
C SER A 87 12.57 -5.63 15.48
N SER A 88 12.34 -4.33 15.25
CA SER A 88 12.69 -3.69 13.98
C SER A 88 14.22 -3.62 13.81
N ALA A 89 14.72 -3.64 12.57
CA ALA A 89 16.16 -3.48 12.29
C ALA A 89 16.70 -2.10 12.76
N PRO A 90 17.94 -2.03 13.29
CA PRO A 90 18.57 -0.78 13.72
C PRO A 90 19.10 -0.01 12.51
N GLU A 91 18.22 0.70 11.80
CA GLU A 91 18.55 1.53 10.64
C GLU A 91 18.12 3.00 10.84
N PRO A 92 18.68 3.97 10.09
CA PRO A 92 18.39 5.41 10.23
C PRO A 92 16.91 5.82 10.00
N ASN A 93 16.07 4.90 9.49
CA ASN A 93 14.63 5.08 9.30
C ASN A 93 13.84 3.93 9.95
N ARG A 94 14.13 3.64 11.23
CA ARG A 94 13.52 2.51 11.95
C ARG A 94 11.98 2.55 11.95
N THR A 95 11.37 1.41 11.66
CA THR A 95 9.92 1.21 11.83
C THR A 95 9.58 1.18 13.31
N LEU A 96 8.89 2.21 13.82
CA LEU A 96 8.46 2.27 15.21
C LEU A 96 7.42 1.16 15.51
N ILE A 97 6.43 1.02 14.65
CA ILE A 97 5.45 -0.07 14.70
C ILE A 97 5.05 -0.45 13.27
N GLY A 98 5.03 -1.75 12.97
CA GLY A 98 4.76 -2.26 11.64
C GLY A 98 4.22 -3.68 11.63
N LYS A 99 3.82 -4.14 10.45
CA LYS A 99 3.34 -5.51 10.21
C LYS A 99 4.10 -6.13 9.06
N LYS A 100 4.68 -7.30 9.29
CA LYS A 100 5.33 -8.13 8.27
C LYS A 100 4.75 -9.55 8.32
N ARG A 101 3.89 -9.89 7.36
CA ARG A 101 3.11 -11.15 7.38
C ARG A 101 2.36 -11.30 8.72
N ASN A 102 2.66 -12.35 9.48
CA ASN A 102 2.06 -12.66 10.79
C ASN A 102 2.93 -12.16 11.96
N VAL A 103 3.78 -11.16 11.71
CA VAL A 103 4.71 -10.59 12.69
C VAL A 103 4.38 -9.12 12.90
N ILE A 104 4.23 -8.73 14.16
CA ILE A 104 4.22 -7.32 14.58
C ILE A 104 5.68 -6.90 14.76
N GLU A 105 6.12 -5.91 14.00
CA GLU A 105 7.46 -5.33 14.14
C GLU A 105 7.36 -4.14 15.08
N ILE A 106 8.14 -4.17 16.16
CA ILE A 106 8.18 -3.11 17.17
C ILE A 106 9.61 -2.60 17.26
N GLY A 107 9.79 -1.30 17.00
CA GLY A 107 11.04 -0.60 17.24
C GLY A 107 11.04 0.08 18.60
N GLU A 108 11.94 1.05 18.76
CA GLU A 108 12.02 1.89 19.95
C GLU A 108 10.88 2.92 19.98
N ILE A 109 9.70 2.44 20.36
CA ILE A 109 8.47 3.23 20.54
C ILE A 109 8.49 4.12 21.79
N LEU A 110 9.42 3.85 22.72
CA LEU A 110 9.69 4.66 23.91
C LEU A 110 11.15 5.14 23.89
N ARG A 111 11.46 6.17 24.67
CA ARG A 111 12.82 6.70 24.84
C ARG A 111 13.67 5.84 25.80
N ASN A 112 13.63 4.52 25.65
CA ASN A 112 14.29 3.57 26.54
C ASN A 112 15.13 2.50 25.80
N GLN A 113 15.37 2.69 24.49
CA GLN A 113 16.17 1.80 23.64
C GLN A 113 15.68 0.35 23.53
N LEU A 114 14.50 0.04 24.06
CA LEU A 114 13.90 -1.29 23.91
C LEU A 114 13.30 -1.46 22.52
N ALA A 115 13.36 -2.66 21.96
CA ALA A 115 12.66 -3.03 20.73
C ALA A 115 11.94 -4.38 20.89
N GLY A 116 11.06 -4.69 19.95
CA GLY A 116 10.32 -5.94 19.93
C GLY A 116 9.27 -6.02 21.04
N LYS A 117 9.01 -7.23 21.50
CA LYS A 117 7.92 -7.51 22.44
C LYS A 117 8.06 -6.78 23.79
N GLU A 118 9.28 -6.67 24.30
CA GLU A 118 9.53 -5.97 25.57
C GLU A 118 9.24 -4.48 25.46
N ALA A 119 9.58 -3.84 24.33
CA ALA A 119 9.21 -2.46 24.08
C ALA A 119 7.69 -2.26 24.04
N LEU A 120 6.95 -3.18 23.40
CA LEU A 120 5.49 -3.15 23.37
C LEU A 120 4.88 -3.31 24.78
N ARG A 121 5.39 -4.26 25.58
CA ARG A 121 4.95 -4.44 26.97
C ARG A 121 5.20 -3.18 27.80
N THR A 122 6.40 -2.59 27.69
CA THR A 122 6.71 -1.35 28.43
C THR A 122 5.78 -0.21 28.00
N PHE A 123 5.54 -0.05 26.70
CA PHE A 123 4.62 0.96 26.17
C PHE A 123 3.18 0.79 26.68
N LEU A 124 2.67 -0.44 26.74
CA LEU A 124 1.33 -0.71 27.25
C LEU A 124 1.21 -0.45 28.77
N ARG A 125 2.32 -0.47 29.49
CA ARG A 125 2.38 -0.20 30.95
C ARG A 125 2.72 1.25 31.28
N SER A 126 3.33 1.99 30.35
CA SER A 126 3.68 3.41 30.52
C SER A 126 2.45 4.26 30.84
N PRO A 127 2.57 5.36 31.61
CA PRO A 127 1.45 6.25 31.89
C PRO A 127 0.93 6.97 30.62
N PRO A 128 -0.33 7.44 30.58
CA PRO A 128 -0.94 8.01 29.36
C PRO A 128 -0.13 9.13 28.69
N GLN A 129 0.62 9.93 29.46
CA GLN A 129 1.43 11.05 28.96
C GLN A 129 2.63 10.60 28.12
N GLU A 130 3.08 9.36 28.29
CA GLU A 130 4.21 8.78 27.54
C GLU A 130 3.76 7.98 26.32
N ARG A 131 2.44 7.81 26.14
CA ARG A 131 1.87 7.01 25.05
C ARG A 131 1.59 7.88 23.83
N ASP A 132 2.20 7.52 22.71
CA ASP A 132 1.88 8.12 21.42
C ASP A 132 0.56 7.55 20.88
N SER A 133 -0.43 8.42 20.66
CA SER A 133 -1.76 8.06 20.14
C SER A 133 -1.72 7.48 18.73
N LEU A 134 -0.71 7.82 17.92
CA LEU A 134 -0.47 7.20 16.62
C LEU A 134 -0.04 5.74 16.79
N VAL A 135 0.86 5.45 17.74
CA VAL A 135 1.31 4.07 18.01
C VAL A 135 0.14 3.20 18.47
N VAL A 136 -0.73 3.73 19.35
CA VAL A 136 -1.98 3.05 19.76
C VAL A 136 -2.88 2.74 18.55
N SER A 137 -3.07 3.72 17.67
CA SER A 137 -3.93 3.58 16.48
C SER A 137 -3.36 2.59 15.45
N TYR A 138 -2.05 2.58 15.25
CA TYR A 138 -1.37 1.61 14.38
C TYR A 138 -1.41 0.20 14.96
N LEU A 139 -1.20 0.06 16.27
CA LEU A 139 -1.29 -1.23 16.96
C LEU A 139 -2.67 -1.85 16.79
N ASP A 140 -3.72 -1.08 17.08
CA ASP A 140 -5.11 -1.48 16.87
C ASP A 140 -5.38 -1.95 15.42
N SER A 141 -4.95 -1.13 14.44
CA SER A 141 -5.10 -1.47 13.02
C SER A 141 -4.37 -2.75 12.61
N ILE A 142 -3.17 -2.98 13.16
CA ILE A 142 -2.36 -4.16 12.85
C ILE A 142 -2.96 -5.42 13.49
N VAL A 143 -3.36 -5.34 14.76
CA VAL A 143 -3.98 -6.44 15.51
C VAL A 143 -5.28 -6.88 14.83
N HIS A 144 -6.11 -5.92 14.43
CA HIS A 144 -7.33 -6.20 13.68
C HIS A 144 -7.05 -6.89 12.33
N ARG A 145 -6.09 -6.37 11.55
CA ARG A 145 -5.72 -6.98 10.25
C ARG A 145 -5.18 -8.40 10.42
N LEU A 146 -4.39 -8.65 11.46
CA LEU A 146 -3.89 -9.99 11.76
C LEU A 146 -5.02 -10.95 12.13
N ALA A 147 -6.03 -10.48 12.86
CA ALA A 147 -7.20 -11.29 13.22
C ALA A 147 -8.03 -11.64 11.97
N GLN A 148 -8.25 -10.69 11.07
CA GLN A 148 -8.91 -10.93 9.78
C GLN A 148 -8.14 -11.92 8.90
N GLU A 149 -6.83 -11.72 8.73
CA GLU A 149 -5.98 -12.60 7.93
C GLU A 149 -5.84 -14.01 8.52
N ALA A 150 -6.01 -14.15 9.84
CA ALA A 150 -6.05 -15.43 10.52
C ALA A 150 -7.43 -16.09 10.51
N HIS A 151 -8.43 -15.48 9.85
CA HIS A 151 -9.83 -15.91 9.85
C HIS A 151 -10.43 -16.02 11.27
N LEU A 152 -9.93 -15.19 12.19
CA LEU A 152 -10.44 -15.07 13.56
C LEU A 152 -11.54 -14.02 13.68
N LEU A 153 -11.90 -13.33 12.62
CA LEU A 153 -13.02 -12.39 12.59
C LEU A 153 -13.97 -12.76 11.44
N PRO A 154 -15.28 -12.59 11.63
CA PRO A 154 -16.21 -12.72 10.52
C PRO A 154 -15.88 -11.68 9.46
N PRO A 155 -16.09 -11.99 8.16
CA PRO A 155 -15.94 -11.00 7.11
C PRO A 155 -16.95 -9.86 7.33
N GLU A 156 -16.44 -8.63 7.47
CA GLU A 156 -17.28 -7.45 7.60
C GLU A 156 -17.92 -7.14 6.24
N ALA A 157 -19.25 -7.27 6.16
CA ALA A 157 -19.99 -6.83 4.98
C ALA A 157 -19.94 -5.30 4.88
N SER A 158 -19.78 -4.77 3.67
CA SER A 158 -19.90 -3.32 3.49
C SER A 158 -21.34 -2.88 3.75
N VAL A 159 -21.54 -1.72 4.40
CA VAL A 159 -22.86 -1.07 4.52
C VAL A 159 -23.57 -0.94 3.17
N THR A 160 -22.83 -0.79 2.07
CA THR A 160 -23.38 -0.75 0.70
C THR A 160 -23.82 -2.13 0.19
N GLU A 161 -23.13 -3.19 0.59
CA GLU A 161 -23.53 -4.57 0.27
C GLU A 161 -24.76 -4.97 1.08
N GLU A 162 -24.80 -4.65 2.37
CA GLU A 162 -25.98 -4.86 3.22
C GLU A 162 -27.20 -4.08 2.71
N MET A 163 -27.02 -2.83 2.26
CA MET A 163 -28.10 -2.07 1.61
C MET A 163 -28.69 -2.81 0.41
N LYS A 164 -27.83 -3.37 -0.47
CA LYS A 164 -28.28 -4.14 -1.63
C LYS A 164 -28.99 -5.41 -1.21
N MET A 165 -28.49 -6.10 -0.19
CA MET A 165 -29.12 -7.30 0.36
C MET A 165 -30.51 -6.97 0.93
N LEU A 166 -30.65 -5.88 1.69
CA LEU A 166 -31.95 -5.42 2.19
C LEU A 166 -32.92 -5.11 1.05
N GLN A 167 -32.46 -4.39 0.01
CA GLN A 167 -33.27 -4.04 -1.16
C GLN A 167 -33.74 -5.25 -1.99
N GLN A 168 -33.08 -6.40 -1.86
CA GLN A 168 -33.43 -7.64 -2.56
C GLN A 168 -34.41 -8.52 -1.77
N ARG A 169 -34.76 -8.16 -0.53
CA ARG A 169 -35.71 -8.91 0.28
C ARG A 169 -37.13 -8.77 -0.25
N GLU A 170 -37.90 -9.84 -0.14
CA GLU A 170 -39.32 -9.84 -0.51
C GLU A 170 -40.15 -8.87 0.35
N ASP A 171 -39.76 -8.68 1.61
CA ASP A 171 -40.43 -7.77 2.56
C ASP A 171 -39.79 -6.36 2.60
N PHE A 172 -39.05 -5.98 1.55
CA PHE A 172 -38.36 -4.70 1.48
C PHE A 172 -39.33 -3.50 1.40
N THR A 173 -39.12 -2.48 2.21
CA THR A 173 -39.82 -1.19 2.10
C THR A 173 -38.88 -0.06 2.54
N TYR A 174 -38.84 1.03 1.76
CA TYR A 174 -38.08 2.21 2.15
C TYR A 174 -38.59 2.79 3.47
N GLY A 175 -37.67 3.13 4.37
CA GLY A 175 -37.99 3.64 5.70
C GLY A 175 -38.46 2.58 6.71
N LYS A 176 -38.48 1.29 6.36
CA LYS A 176 -38.68 0.21 7.34
C LYS A 176 -37.37 -0.05 8.09
N ASP A 177 -37.48 -0.28 9.40
CA ASP A 177 -36.35 -0.63 10.27
C ASP A 177 -36.17 -2.16 10.26
N TYR A 178 -34.95 -2.58 9.91
CA TYR A 178 -34.50 -3.97 9.81
C TYR A 178 -33.49 -4.31 10.91
N THR A 179 -33.39 -3.50 11.97
CA THR A 179 -32.54 -3.78 13.14
C THR A 179 -32.78 -5.20 13.71
N SER A 180 -34.02 -5.70 13.65
CA SER A 180 -34.37 -7.06 14.10
C SER A 180 -33.76 -8.21 13.29
N LEU A 181 -33.18 -7.94 12.11
CA LEU A 181 -32.42 -8.93 11.35
C LEU A 181 -31.06 -9.23 11.99
N TYR A 182 -30.59 -8.34 12.87
CA TYR A 182 -29.33 -8.46 13.57
C TYR A 182 -29.64 -8.91 15.01
N ASP A 183 -29.67 -10.22 15.23
CA ASP A 183 -29.96 -10.82 16.53
C ASP A 183 -28.83 -10.51 17.55
N PRO A 184 -29.12 -9.88 18.70
CA PRO A 184 -28.11 -9.63 19.74
C PRO A 184 -27.53 -10.90 20.38
N VAL A 185 -28.14 -12.08 20.22
CA VAL A 185 -27.60 -13.36 20.73
C VAL A 185 -26.46 -13.91 19.87
N ILE A 186 -26.35 -13.50 18.59
CA ILE A 186 -25.28 -13.97 17.69
C ILE A 186 -23.99 -13.12 17.81
N TYR A 187 -24.08 -11.90 18.36
CA TYR A 187 -22.96 -10.94 18.40
C TYR A 187 -22.69 -10.28 19.77
N ALA A 188 -23.14 -10.88 20.87
CA ALA A 188 -22.68 -10.45 22.19
C ALA A 188 -21.21 -10.85 22.41
N PRO A 189 -20.34 -9.99 22.97
CA PRO A 189 -19.05 -10.43 23.48
C PRO A 189 -19.32 -11.37 24.67
N GLN A 190 -19.14 -12.68 24.47
CA GLN A 190 -19.32 -13.64 25.54
C GLN A 190 -18.32 -13.34 26.66
N LYS A 191 -18.83 -13.10 27.88
CA LYS A 191 -18.04 -13.08 29.10
C LYS A 191 -17.51 -14.48 29.38
N GLU A 192 -16.28 -14.54 29.87
CA GLU A 192 -15.55 -15.74 30.29
C GLU A 192 -16.42 -16.69 31.12
N GLU A 193 -16.51 -17.94 30.68
CA GLU A 193 -16.67 -19.07 31.58
C GLU A 193 -15.67 -20.17 31.17
N GLU A 194 -14.97 -20.66 32.18
CA GLU A 194 -13.92 -21.67 32.18
C GLU A 194 -14.28 -22.88 31.31
N ARG A 195 -13.32 -23.36 30.50
CA ARG A 195 -13.35 -24.76 30.08
C ARG A 195 -11.97 -25.35 29.81
N ASP A 196 -11.82 -26.50 30.43
CA ASP A 196 -10.64 -27.32 30.64
C ASP A 196 -9.91 -27.84 29.40
N VAL A 197 -8.65 -28.14 29.71
CA VAL A 197 -7.69 -29.05 29.08
C VAL A 197 -8.33 -30.34 28.54
N GLU A 198 -8.11 -30.69 27.27
CA GLU A 198 -7.46 -31.95 26.82
C GLU A 198 -7.74 -32.31 25.35
N ALA A 199 -6.75 -32.99 24.77
CA ALA A 199 -6.80 -33.85 23.59
C ALA A 199 -7.08 -33.22 22.21
N HIS A 200 -6.01 -33.00 21.45
CA HIS A 200 -5.76 -33.91 20.34
C HIS A 200 -4.27 -33.94 19.93
N GLU A 201 -3.66 -35.08 20.24
CA GLU A 201 -2.34 -35.50 19.80
C GLU A 201 -2.27 -35.69 18.27
N ALA A 202 -1.05 -35.53 17.77
CA ALA A 202 -0.42 -36.29 16.69
C ALA A 202 -1.25 -36.61 15.44
N LYS A 203 -0.99 -35.83 14.37
CA LYS A 203 -0.68 -36.43 13.08
C LYS A 203 0.68 -35.94 12.61
N GLU A 204 1.62 -36.87 12.63
CA GLU A 204 2.97 -36.79 12.10
C GLU A 204 3.01 -36.32 10.63
N MET A 205 3.86 -35.33 10.41
CA MET A 205 4.96 -35.31 9.43
C MET A 205 4.66 -35.74 7.98
N ARG A 206 4.63 -34.74 7.10
CA ARG A 206 5.25 -34.84 5.75
C ARG A 206 6.38 -33.79 5.65
N PRO A 207 7.65 -34.19 5.55
CA PRO A 207 8.77 -33.27 5.34
C PRO A 207 9.04 -33.09 3.85
N SER A 208 8.64 -31.99 3.19
CA SER A 208 9.01 -31.80 1.77
C SER A 208 8.84 -30.38 1.20
N ALA A 209 9.34 -29.34 1.87
CA ALA A 209 9.51 -28.04 1.18
C ALA A 209 10.51 -27.12 1.89
N ARG A 210 10.49 -27.14 3.23
CA ARG A 210 11.34 -26.28 4.06
C ARG A 210 12.76 -26.83 4.19
N GLU A 211 12.92 -28.14 4.23
CA GLU A 211 14.24 -28.80 4.19
C GLU A 211 14.87 -28.73 2.79
N GLN A 212 14.09 -28.92 1.71
CA GLN A 212 14.58 -28.78 0.33
C GLN A 212 15.10 -27.38 0.02
N ARG A 213 14.40 -26.32 0.47
CA ARG A 213 14.89 -24.94 0.29
C ARG A 213 16.14 -24.64 1.11
N ARG A 214 16.35 -25.34 2.24
CA ARG A 214 17.59 -25.23 3.01
C ARG A 214 18.74 -25.92 2.30
N ASN A 215 18.53 -27.13 1.76
CA ASN A 215 19.56 -27.88 1.04
C ASN A 215 20.00 -27.18 -0.25
N ASN A 216 19.09 -26.55 -1.01
CA ASN A 216 19.47 -25.86 -2.26
C ASN A 216 20.30 -24.58 -2.08
N MET A 217 20.35 -24.03 -0.85
CA MET A 217 21.12 -22.82 -0.54
C MET A 217 22.44 -23.14 0.17
N GLN A 218 22.59 -24.37 0.67
CA GLN A 218 23.79 -24.81 1.36
C GLN A 218 24.91 -25.08 0.35
N SER A 219 26.14 -24.70 0.71
CA SER A 219 27.30 -25.09 -0.12
C SER A 219 27.62 -26.57 0.05
N GLU A 220 28.42 -27.12 -0.86
CA GLU A 220 29.12 -28.38 -0.59
C GLU A 220 29.91 -28.27 0.72
N TRP A 221 30.03 -29.39 1.41
CA TRP A 221 30.92 -29.52 2.56
C TRP A 221 32.38 -29.41 2.11
N PHE A 222 33.21 -28.77 2.93
CA PHE A 222 34.64 -28.57 2.70
C PHE A 222 35.43 -28.65 4.02
N VAL A 223 36.74 -28.94 3.94
CA VAL A 223 37.59 -29.02 5.13
C VAL A 223 38.12 -27.64 5.52
N SER A 224 37.80 -27.22 6.74
CA SER A 224 38.36 -26.04 7.39
C SER A 224 39.55 -26.44 8.27
N SER A 225 40.61 -25.62 8.29
CA SER A 225 41.80 -25.84 9.12
C SER A 225 41.95 -24.72 10.14
N ASN A 226 41.97 -25.07 11.41
CA ASN A 226 42.11 -24.14 12.53
C ASN A 226 43.37 -24.45 13.33
N ALA A 227 44.20 -23.45 13.57
CA ALA A 227 45.38 -23.56 14.44
C ALA A 227 44.93 -23.38 15.90
N ILE A 228 45.13 -24.40 16.74
CA ILE A 228 44.80 -24.29 18.18
C ILE A 228 45.96 -23.68 18.95
N ASP A 229 47.18 -24.06 18.61
CA ASP A 229 48.40 -23.51 19.22
C ASP A 229 49.42 -23.17 18.13
N PRO A 230 49.49 -21.89 17.71
CA PRO A 230 50.39 -21.44 16.66
C PRO A 230 51.88 -21.61 17.03
N ALA A 231 52.23 -21.64 18.32
CA ALA A 231 53.62 -21.76 18.77
C ALA A 231 54.11 -23.23 18.77
N ALA A 232 53.19 -24.18 18.94
CA ALA A 232 53.46 -25.62 18.85
C ALA A 232 53.18 -26.24 17.47
N GLY A 233 52.64 -25.47 16.52
CA GLY A 233 52.33 -25.92 15.16
C GLY A 233 51.16 -26.90 15.07
N LEU A 234 50.31 -26.98 16.09
CA LEU A 234 49.21 -27.94 16.18
C LEU A 234 47.96 -27.44 15.44
N MET A 235 47.67 -28.08 14.30
CA MET A 235 46.49 -27.84 13.47
C MET A 235 45.39 -28.87 13.73
N ILE A 236 44.13 -28.42 13.70
CA ILE A 236 42.96 -29.30 13.62
C ILE A 236 42.13 -28.99 12.38
N TYR A 237 41.48 -30.02 11.88
CA TYR A 237 40.68 -30.00 10.66
C TYR A 237 39.24 -30.41 10.98
N GLN A 238 38.29 -29.75 10.34
CA GLN A 238 36.85 -29.99 10.57
C GLN A 238 36.08 -29.80 9.26
N ALA A 239 35.08 -30.64 9.02
CA ALA A 239 34.17 -30.47 7.90
C ALA A 239 33.15 -29.35 8.18
N GLN A 240 33.10 -28.35 7.30
CA GLN A 240 32.21 -27.19 7.38
C GLN A 240 31.52 -26.93 6.04
N ARG A 241 30.37 -26.27 6.06
CA ARG A 241 29.72 -25.73 4.86
C ARG A 241 29.07 -24.39 5.15
N LYS A 242 28.67 -23.65 4.12
CA LYS A 242 27.84 -22.46 4.28
C LYS A 242 26.37 -22.86 4.34
N LYS A 243 25.62 -22.21 5.24
CA LYS A 243 24.15 -22.36 5.33
C LYS A 243 23.45 -21.69 4.14
N ASP A 244 24.09 -20.66 3.60
CA ASP A 244 23.70 -19.94 2.40
C ASP A 244 24.96 -19.58 1.59
N ALA A 245 25.12 -20.17 0.40
CA ALA A 245 26.27 -19.98 -0.47
C ALA A 245 26.35 -18.56 -1.07
N ASP A 246 25.22 -17.85 -1.15
CA ASP A 246 25.11 -16.49 -1.72
C ASP A 246 25.39 -15.38 -0.69
N VAL A 247 25.49 -15.73 0.58
CA VAL A 247 25.78 -14.79 1.68
C VAL A 247 27.28 -14.78 2.00
N ALA A 248 27.80 -13.59 2.36
CA ALA A 248 29.20 -13.40 2.75
C ALA A 248 29.64 -14.42 3.82
N ASP A 249 30.91 -14.84 3.74
CA ASP A 249 31.45 -15.88 4.59
C ASP A 249 31.83 -15.32 5.97
N TYR A 250 30.93 -15.48 6.95
CA TYR A 250 31.16 -15.16 8.36
C TYR A 250 30.66 -16.30 9.24
N SER A 251 31.13 -16.37 10.49
CA SER A 251 30.89 -17.51 11.39
C SER A 251 29.42 -17.89 11.58
N GLY A 252 28.50 -16.92 11.60
CA GLY A 252 27.06 -17.15 11.70
C GLY A 252 26.44 -17.85 10.47
N ASN A 253 27.09 -17.73 9.30
CA ASN A 253 26.70 -18.39 8.05
C ASN A 253 27.39 -19.75 7.84
N ARG A 254 28.16 -20.25 8.81
CA ARG A 254 28.80 -21.58 8.74
C ARG A 254 28.04 -22.63 9.54
N GLU A 255 28.02 -23.84 8.99
CA GLU A 255 27.51 -25.07 9.62
C GLU A 255 28.66 -26.08 9.69
N GLU A 256 28.78 -26.79 10.81
CA GLU A 256 29.90 -27.71 11.07
C GLU A 256 29.37 -29.12 11.35
N ALA A 257 30.06 -30.15 10.87
CA ALA A 257 29.69 -31.54 11.10
C ALA A 257 30.08 -32.06 12.50
N GLY A 258 30.57 -31.18 13.39
CA GLY A 258 30.79 -31.43 14.81
C GLY A 258 32.07 -32.18 15.22
N ALA A 259 32.78 -32.85 14.31
CA ALA A 259 33.99 -33.62 14.64
C ALA A 259 35.30 -32.90 14.28
N TRP A 260 36.28 -32.88 15.20
CA TRP A 260 37.62 -32.31 14.99
C TRP A 260 38.66 -33.40 14.78
N PHE A 261 39.47 -33.28 13.74
CA PHE A 261 40.49 -34.26 13.36
C PHE A 261 41.87 -33.61 13.40
N LYS A 262 42.87 -34.35 13.89
CA LYS A 262 44.28 -33.91 13.82
C LYS A 262 44.91 -34.16 12.45
N ASP A 263 44.24 -34.96 11.63
CA ASP A 263 44.66 -35.36 10.29
C ASP A 263 43.65 -34.82 9.27
N LYS A 264 44.15 -34.13 8.26
CA LYS A 264 43.34 -33.50 7.21
C LYS A 264 42.68 -34.54 6.31
N GLU A 265 43.33 -35.67 6.07
CA GLU A 265 42.83 -36.72 5.17
C GLU A 265 41.56 -37.34 5.74
N LYS A 266 41.51 -37.55 7.06
CA LYS A 266 40.31 -38.04 7.76
C LYS A 266 39.15 -37.05 7.75
N ALA A 267 39.43 -35.74 7.81
CA ALA A 267 38.40 -34.72 7.67
C ALA A 267 37.84 -34.67 6.23
N GLN A 268 38.69 -34.95 5.23
CA GLN A 268 38.29 -34.98 3.82
C GLN A 268 37.40 -36.19 3.51
N GLU A 269 37.70 -37.38 4.04
CA GLU A 269 36.84 -38.57 3.88
C GLU A 269 35.40 -38.32 4.38
N ILE A 270 35.24 -37.56 5.46
CA ILE A 270 33.92 -37.19 6.00
C ILE A 270 33.21 -36.19 5.08
N VAL A 271 33.92 -35.20 4.54
CA VAL A 271 33.37 -34.25 3.56
C VAL A 271 32.86 -34.99 2.32
N ASP A 272 33.68 -35.88 1.77
CA ASP A 272 33.35 -36.59 0.53
C ASP A 272 32.13 -37.50 0.72
N LYS A 273 32.03 -38.17 1.87
CA LYS A 273 30.87 -38.99 2.22
C LYS A 273 29.58 -38.15 2.35
N LEU A 274 29.64 -37.00 3.03
CA LEU A 274 28.49 -36.13 3.23
C LEU A 274 27.96 -35.54 1.92
N ASN A 275 28.86 -35.14 1.02
CA ASN A 275 28.47 -34.62 -0.29
C ASN A 275 27.86 -35.71 -1.19
N ALA A 276 28.34 -36.96 -1.12
CA ALA A 276 27.78 -38.07 -1.89
C ALA A 276 26.34 -38.44 -1.44
N GLU A 277 26.09 -38.50 -0.14
CA GLU A 277 24.76 -38.81 0.43
C GLU A 277 23.72 -37.73 0.10
N GLU A 278 24.09 -36.45 0.06
CA GLU A 278 23.17 -35.37 -0.32
C GLU A 278 22.79 -35.39 -1.80
N LYS A 279 23.70 -35.82 -2.67
CA LYS A 279 23.44 -35.95 -4.11
C LYS A 279 22.40 -37.04 -4.41
N GLU A 280 22.53 -38.22 -3.80
CA GLU A 280 21.56 -39.31 -3.96
C GLU A 280 20.17 -38.92 -3.41
N ARG A 281 20.12 -38.18 -2.30
CA ARG A 281 18.86 -37.71 -1.70
C ARG A 281 18.14 -36.69 -2.57
N GLY A 282 18.86 -35.83 -3.28
CA GLY A 282 18.31 -34.84 -4.21
C GLY A 282 17.60 -35.46 -5.42
N GLU A 283 18.19 -36.52 -5.99
CA GLU A 283 17.66 -37.22 -7.17
C GLU A 283 16.38 -38.02 -6.85
N ALA A 284 16.28 -38.62 -5.66
CA ALA A 284 15.09 -39.36 -5.23
C ALA A 284 13.85 -38.45 -5.00
N LEU A 285 14.06 -37.22 -4.51
CA LEU A 285 12.98 -36.26 -4.26
C LEU A 285 12.37 -35.68 -5.54
N THR A 286 13.16 -35.51 -6.60
CA THR A 286 12.67 -35.00 -7.89
C THR A 286 11.73 -35.99 -8.59
N ALA A 287 11.97 -37.30 -8.43
CA ALA A 287 11.12 -38.35 -8.97
C ALA A 287 9.74 -38.42 -8.29
N GLN A 288 9.66 -38.21 -6.97
CA GLN A 288 8.38 -38.19 -6.23
C GLN A 288 7.52 -36.94 -6.54
N GLU A 289 8.15 -35.78 -6.77
CA GLU A 289 7.44 -34.55 -7.15
C GLU A 289 6.82 -34.65 -8.54
N ALA A 290 7.53 -35.28 -9.50
CA ALA A 290 6.99 -35.53 -10.83
C ALA A 290 5.73 -36.41 -10.79
N GLN A 291 5.72 -37.44 -9.94
CA GLN A 291 4.57 -38.34 -9.78
C GLN A 291 3.36 -37.62 -9.15
N ALA A 292 3.57 -36.79 -8.12
CA ALA A 292 2.50 -36.06 -7.44
C ALA A 292 1.84 -34.97 -8.32
N ILE A 293 2.57 -34.43 -9.29
CA ILE A 293 2.05 -33.48 -10.28
C ILE A 293 1.20 -34.22 -11.33
N ALA A 294 1.63 -35.41 -11.77
CA ALA A 294 0.86 -36.24 -12.70
C ALA A 294 -0.50 -36.68 -12.11
N ASP A 295 -0.54 -37.07 -10.83
CA ASP A 295 -1.77 -37.50 -10.16
C ASP A 295 -2.78 -36.35 -9.97
N LYS A 296 -2.29 -35.12 -9.74
CA LYS A 296 -3.15 -33.93 -9.63
C LYS A 296 -3.74 -33.50 -10.98
N LEU A 297 -2.98 -33.63 -12.06
CA LEU A 297 -3.45 -33.30 -13.41
C LEU A 297 -4.55 -34.26 -13.88
N ASN A 298 -4.44 -35.56 -13.54
CA ASN A 298 -5.49 -36.54 -13.82
C ASN A 298 -6.79 -36.25 -13.03
N ALA A 299 -6.69 -35.81 -11.77
CA ALA A 299 -7.87 -35.50 -10.95
C ALA A 299 -8.66 -34.26 -11.45
N GLU A 300 -7.97 -33.24 -11.98
CA GLU A 300 -8.62 -32.06 -12.56
C GLU A 300 -9.29 -32.34 -13.92
N GLU A 301 -8.80 -33.32 -14.67
CA GLU A 301 -9.39 -33.73 -15.96
C GLU A 301 -10.71 -34.50 -15.78
N HIS A 302 -10.81 -35.33 -14.73
CA HIS A 302 -12.05 -36.00 -14.34
C HIS A 302 -13.14 -35.03 -13.84
N HIS A 303 -12.74 -33.94 -13.17
CA HIS A 303 -13.68 -32.94 -12.66
C HIS A 303 -14.26 -32.02 -13.76
N LYS A 304 -13.57 -31.89 -14.91
CA LYS A 304 -14.06 -31.17 -16.09
C LYS A 304 -15.03 -31.98 -16.94
N LYS A 305 -14.79 -33.29 -17.13
CA LYS A 305 -15.71 -34.16 -17.87
C LYS A 305 -17.10 -34.23 -17.22
N ALA A 306 -17.17 -34.24 -15.89
CA ALA A 306 -18.44 -34.25 -15.15
C ALA A 306 -19.27 -32.96 -15.24
N GLN A 307 -18.67 -31.82 -15.64
CA GLN A 307 -19.38 -30.55 -15.83
C GLN A 307 -19.80 -30.30 -17.29
N GLU A 308 -19.22 -31.02 -18.27
CA GLU A 308 -19.63 -30.96 -19.68
C GLU A 308 -20.82 -31.87 -20.01
N GLU A 309 -21.07 -32.93 -19.23
CA GLU A 309 -22.18 -33.88 -19.45
C GLU A 309 -23.55 -33.39 -18.95
N ALA A 310 -23.66 -32.19 -18.35
CA ALA A 310 -24.89 -31.68 -17.71
C ALA A 310 -25.59 -30.52 -18.46
N LYS A 311 -25.47 -30.42 -19.79
CA LYS A 311 -26.30 -29.53 -20.63
C LYS A 311 -27.12 -30.34 -21.66
N PRO A 312 -28.41 -30.01 -21.90
CA PRO A 312 -29.28 -30.84 -22.73
C PRO A 312 -28.90 -30.79 -24.21
N MET A 313 -29.05 -31.96 -24.85
CA MET A 313 -28.92 -32.21 -26.29
C MET A 313 -29.84 -31.31 -27.13
N ALA A 314 -29.26 -30.54 -28.04
CA ALA A 314 -29.82 -30.29 -29.37
C ALA A 314 -28.67 -29.92 -30.32
N GLU A 315 -28.59 -30.65 -31.43
CA GLU A 315 -27.78 -30.43 -32.64
C GLU A 315 -26.28 -30.79 -32.56
N GLN A 316 -26.02 -32.09 -32.70
CA GLN A 316 -24.83 -32.63 -33.38
C GLN A 316 -25.19 -32.97 -34.83
N GLU A 317 -24.33 -32.56 -35.75
CA GLU A 317 -23.94 -33.09 -37.08
C GLU A 317 -23.69 -31.90 -38.02
N GLU A 318 -22.46 -31.59 -38.42
CA GLU A 318 -21.78 -32.31 -39.49
C GLU A 318 -20.24 -32.15 -39.46
N LYS A 319 -19.59 -33.06 -40.17
CA LYS A 319 -18.20 -33.51 -40.05
C LYS A 319 -17.15 -32.60 -40.75
N ARG A 320 -15.97 -32.57 -40.12
CA ARG A 320 -14.57 -32.50 -40.63
C ARG A 320 -14.35 -32.83 -42.13
N PRO A 321 -13.26 -32.36 -42.80
CA PRO A 321 -11.89 -32.75 -42.39
C PRO A 321 -10.74 -31.74 -42.52
N GLU A 322 -9.65 -32.20 -41.91
CA GLU A 322 -8.31 -31.66 -41.71
C GLU A 322 -7.54 -31.29 -42.99
N LYS A 323 -6.60 -30.34 -42.86
CA LYS A 323 -5.23 -30.48 -43.41
C LYS A 323 -4.21 -29.54 -42.74
N GLU A 324 -3.29 -30.18 -42.02
CA GLU A 324 -1.81 -30.08 -42.08
C GLU A 324 -1.07 -28.72 -42.00
N THR A 325 -0.42 -28.55 -40.84
CA THR A 325 1.01 -28.23 -40.62
C THR A 325 1.65 -26.98 -41.25
N GLN A 326 2.13 -26.09 -40.38
CA GLN A 326 3.56 -25.77 -40.34
C GLN A 326 3.98 -25.25 -38.95
N ALA A 327 5.05 -25.87 -38.44
CA ALA A 327 5.55 -25.77 -37.07
C ALA A 327 6.12 -24.38 -36.74
N LYS A 328 5.71 -23.81 -35.60
CA LYS A 328 6.52 -22.89 -34.81
C LYS A 328 6.81 -23.53 -33.47
N LYS A 329 8.11 -23.63 -33.13
CA LYS A 329 8.64 -24.11 -31.84
C LYS A 329 7.79 -23.57 -30.67
N PRO A 330 7.45 -24.38 -29.67
CA PRO A 330 6.77 -23.88 -28.49
C PRO A 330 7.72 -22.92 -27.76
N GLN A 331 7.42 -21.63 -27.79
CA GLN A 331 7.95 -20.69 -26.81
C GLN A 331 7.43 -21.14 -25.45
N GLU A 332 8.34 -21.48 -24.52
CA GLU A 332 8.02 -21.74 -23.12
C GLU A 332 7.12 -20.62 -22.60
N LYS A 333 5.93 -20.99 -22.08
CA LYS A 333 5.01 -20.04 -21.46
C LYS A 333 5.64 -19.55 -20.16
N LYS A 334 6.28 -18.36 -20.20
CA LYS A 334 6.75 -17.63 -19.02
C LYS A 334 5.64 -17.56 -17.97
N THR A 335 5.99 -17.69 -16.69
CA THR A 335 5.01 -17.60 -15.60
C THR A 335 4.51 -16.16 -15.44
N THR A 336 3.28 -15.97 -14.94
CA THR A 336 2.70 -14.64 -14.71
C THR A 336 3.56 -13.74 -13.80
N LYS A 337 4.29 -14.36 -12.86
CA LYS A 337 5.20 -13.68 -11.93
C LYS A 337 6.45 -13.16 -12.63
N GLU A 338 7.01 -13.92 -13.57
CA GLU A 338 8.13 -13.48 -14.41
C GLU A 338 7.75 -12.30 -15.29
N LEU A 339 6.55 -12.33 -15.90
CA LEU A 339 6.08 -11.25 -16.78
C LEU A 339 5.90 -9.91 -16.03
N VAL A 340 5.40 -9.94 -14.80
CA VAL A 340 5.25 -8.73 -13.96
C VAL A 340 6.62 -8.23 -13.47
N SER A 341 7.54 -9.14 -13.13
CA SER A 341 8.90 -8.78 -12.72
C SER A 341 9.68 -8.15 -13.88
N GLU A 342 9.55 -8.71 -15.09
CA GLU A 342 10.19 -8.19 -16.31
C GLU A 342 9.67 -6.80 -16.67
N ALA A 343 8.35 -6.58 -16.60
CA ALA A 343 7.76 -5.26 -16.82
C ALA A 343 8.22 -4.23 -15.78
N SER A 344 8.35 -4.63 -14.51
CA SER A 344 8.82 -3.76 -13.43
C SER A 344 10.30 -3.39 -13.56
N LYS A 345 11.14 -4.35 -14.00
CA LYS A 345 12.56 -4.11 -14.28
C LYS A 345 12.74 -3.17 -15.47
N ALA A 346 12.10 -3.46 -16.60
CA ALA A 346 12.17 -2.60 -17.79
C ALA A 346 11.70 -1.18 -17.50
N PHE A 347 10.68 -1.02 -16.65
CA PHE A 347 10.26 0.28 -16.17
C PHE A 347 11.34 0.96 -15.31
N SER A 348 11.90 0.25 -14.33
CA SER A 348 12.90 0.81 -13.43
C SER A 348 14.14 1.29 -14.19
N ASP A 349 14.64 0.47 -15.13
CA ASP A 349 15.78 0.79 -15.99
C ASP A 349 15.51 2.07 -16.81
N ARG A 350 14.31 2.17 -17.41
CA ARG A 350 13.90 3.37 -18.17
C ARG A 350 13.86 4.62 -17.30
N MET A 351 13.27 4.53 -16.11
CA MET A 351 13.16 5.69 -15.23
C MET A 351 14.50 6.13 -14.68
N GLN A 352 15.40 5.17 -14.45
CA GLN A 352 16.78 5.45 -14.07
C GLN A 352 17.51 6.23 -15.16
N GLU A 353 17.41 5.80 -16.42
CA GLU A 353 17.99 6.50 -17.56
C GLU A 353 17.40 7.90 -17.70
N ALA A 354 16.07 8.03 -17.69
CA ALA A 354 15.39 9.32 -17.83
C ALA A 354 15.76 10.30 -16.71
N HIS A 355 15.86 9.82 -15.47
CA HIS A 355 16.26 10.65 -14.33
C HIS A 355 17.72 11.11 -14.42
N ALA A 356 18.62 10.18 -14.77
CA ALA A 356 20.04 10.48 -14.94
C ALA A 356 20.29 11.48 -16.07
N SER A 357 19.49 11.43 -17.14
CA SER A 357 19.58 12.38 -18.27
C SER A 357 18.86 13.71 -18.02
N GLY A 358 18.26 13.93 -16.85
CA GLY A 358 17.45 15.13 -16.58
C GLY A 358 16.15 15.21 -17.39
N ASN A 359 15.68 14.10 -17.96
CA ASN A 359 14.51 14.03 -18.83
C ASN A 359 13.35 13.22 -18.20
N ALA A 360 13.38 12.94 -16.90
CA ALA A 360 12.24 12.33 -16.24
C ALA A 360 11.06 13.31 -16.24
N VAL A 361 9.83 12.78 -16.32
CA VAL A 361 8.61 13.59 -16.35
C VAL A 361 8.50 14.58 -15.17
N TRP A 362 8.97 14.18 -13.98
CA TRP A 362 8.96 15.04 -12.79
C TRP A 362 10.08 16.07 -12.74
N GLN A 363 11.07 15.98 -13.63
CA GLN A 363 12.13 17.00 -13.78
C GLN A 363 11.72 18.12 -14.75
N LYS A 364 10.57 18.00 -15.41
CA LYS A 364 10.03 19.07 -16.26
C LYS A 364 9.56 20.28 -15.44
N PRO A 365 9.58 21.49 -16.03
CA PRO A 365 8.99 22.68 -15.43
C PRO A 365 7.53 22.45 -15.06
N TYR A 366 7.07 23.14 -14.02
CA TYR A 366 5.73 22.93 -13.46
C TYR A 366 4.63 23.09 -14.51
N GLU A 367 4.74 24.10 -15.36
CA GLU A 367 3.81 24.44 -16.44
C GLU A 367 3.65 23.30 -17.44
N GLU A 368 4.76 22.64 -17.79
CA GLU A 368 4.73 21.47 -18.68
C GLU A 368 4.04 20.28 -18.00
N ARG A 369 4.33 20.06 -16.71
CA ARG A 369 3.74 18.94 -15.95
C ARG A 369 2.22 19.04 -15.80
N GLN A 370 1.66 20.25 -15.79
CA GLN A 370 0.21 20.47 -15.67
C GLN A 370 -0.57 20.14 -16.94
N ASN A 371 0.07 20.18 -18.10
CA ASN A 371 -0.56 19.86 -19.38
C ASN A 371 -0.55 18.36 -19.70
N ILE A 372 0.01 17.55 -18.81
CA ILE A 372 0.07 16.10 -18.99
C ILE A 372 -1.28 15.49 -18.61
N HIS A 373 -1.88 14.77 -19.56
CA HIS A 373 -3.12 14.04 -19.33
C HIS A 373 -2.86 12.57 -18.95
N ALA A 374 -3.76 12.00 -18.15
CA ALA A 374 -3.73 10.59 -17.83
C ALA A 374 -3.88 9.73 -19.11
N PRO A 375 -3.11 8.64 -19.22
CA PRO A 375 -3.18 7.78 -20.39
C PRO A 375 -4.55 7.10 -20.49
N VAL A 376 -5.04 6.95 -21.72
CA VAL A 376 -6.31 6.31 -22.05
C VAL A 376 -6.07 5.19 -23.04
N LEU A 377 -6.51 3.99 -22.70
CA LEU A 377 -6.47 2.84 -23.61
C LEU A 377 -7.72 2.85 -24.49
N ILE A 378 -7.54 2.63 -25.78
CA ILE A 378 -8.60 2.54 -26.79
C ILE A 378 -8.67 1.10 -27.26
N TYR A 379 -9.86 0.50 -27.17
CA TYR A 379 -10.11 -0.88 -27.58
C TYR A 379 -11.33 -0.97 -28.48
N GLN A 380 -11.35 -1.95 -29.37
CA GLN A 380 -12.57 -2.31 -30.08
C GLN A 380 -13.46 -3.22 -29.22
N GLY A 381 -14.71 -2.80 -29.02
CA GLY A 381 -15.75 -3.59 -28.37
C GLY A 381 -16.24 -4.73 -29.27
N ARG A 382 -17.05 -5.63 -28.69
CA ARG A 382 -17.67 -6.76 -29.44
C ARG A 382 -18.69 -6.27 -30.49
N ASP A 383 -19.21 -5.07 -30.29
CA ASP A 383 -20.08 -4.31 -31.17
C ASP A 383 -19.32 -3.64 -32.33
N GLY A 384 -17.98 -3.75 -32.37
CA GLY A 384 -17.14 -3.09 -33.36
C GLY A 384 -16.83 -1.63 -33.03
N GLU A 385 -17.47 -1.04 -32.00
CA GLU A 385 -17.25 0.33 -31.58
C GLU A 385 -16.00 0.49 -30.71
N HIS A 386 -15.31 1.62 -30.85
CA HIS A 386 -14.15 1.92 -30.01
C HIS A 386 -14.59 2.43 -28.62
N LYS A 387 -14.02 1.85 -27.57
CA LYS A 387 -14.26 2.20 -26.17
C LYS A 387 -12.97 2.66 -25.50
N SER A 388 -13.09 3.61 -24.58
CA SER A 388 -11.99 4.12 -23.78
C SER A 388 -11.94 3.44 -22.40
N PHE A 389 -10.73 3.22 -21.90
CA PHE A 389 -10.49 2.64 -20.58
C PHE A 389 -9.23 3.25 -19.96
N TYR A 390 -9.32 3.69 -18.71
CA TYR A 390 -8.14 4.19 -17.98
C TYR A 390 -7.33 3.02 -17.42
N PRO A 391 -6.02 2.93 -17.70
CA PRO A 391 -5.20 1.85 -17.22
C PRO A 391 -5.07 1.89 -15.69
N PRO A 392 -4.70 0.76 -15.05
CA PRO A 392 -4.31 0.76 -13.65
C PRO A 392 -3.20 1.79 -13.38
N VAL A 393 -3.24 2.41 -12.20
CA VAL A 393 -2.33 3.50 -11.79
C VAL A 393 -0.85 3.15 -11.97
N ALA A 394 -0.46 1.88 -11.78
CA ALA A 394 0.90 1.41 -11.96
C ALA A 394 1.45 1.65 -13.38
N ASN A 395 0.59 1.81 -14.38
CA ASN A 395 0.98 2.06 -15.76
C ASN A 395 1.00 3.55 -16.14
N MET A 396 0.51 4.45 -15.27
CA MET A 396 0.38 5.87 -15.61
C MET A 396 1.74 6.54 -15.87
N LEU A 397 2.65 6.49 -14.89
CA LEU A 397 4.00 7.06 -15.06
C LEU A 397 4.81 6.39 -16.19
N PRO A 398 4.83 5.06 -16.36
CA PRO A 398 5.49 4.43 -17.51
C PRO A 398 4.98 4.93 -18.86
N ALA A 399 3.66 5.09 -18.99
CA ALA A 399 3.04 5.58 -20.22
C ALA A 399 3.41 7.05 -20.48
N VAL A 400 3.32 7.88 -19.45
CA VAL A 400 3.63 9.31 -19.55
C VAL A 400 5.11 9.56 -19.83
N GLN A 401 6.02 8.80 -19.20
CA GLN A 401 7.43 8.88 -19.55
C GLN A 401 7.66 8.48 -21.00
N HIS A 402 6.96 7.47 -21.51
CA HIS A 402 7.06 7.11 -22.91
C HIS A 402 6.59 8.18 -23.87
N GLN A 403 5.44 8.79 -23.59
CA GLN A 403 4.92 9.93 -24.34
C GLN A 403 5.96 11.04 -24.42
N LEU A 404 6.57 11.37 -23.29
CA LEU A 404 7.63 12.35 -23.23
C LEU A 404 8.85 11.95 -24.09
N ASP A 405 9.30 10.70 -23.99
CA ASP A 405 10.47 10.21 -24.74
C ASP A 405 10.28 10.25 -26.26
N ILE A 406 9.03 10.13 -26.74
CA ILE A 406 8.70 10.22 -28.18
C ILE A 406 8.19 11.60 -28.60
N GLY A 407 8.14 12.58 -27.69
CA GLY A 407 7.63 13.92 -27.95
C GLY A 407 6.11 13.99 -28.21
N SER A 408 5.34 13.02 -27.72
CA SER A 408 3.89 12.92 -27.92
C SER A 408 3.12 13.63 -26.79
N GLN A 409 2.07 14.36 -27.17
CA GLN A 409 1.03 14.86 -26.27
C GLN A 409 -0.26 14.03 -26.35
N ASP A 410 -0.30 13.01 -27.22
CA ASP A 410 -1.49 12.18 -27.38
C ASP A 410 -1.61 11.22 -26.20
N ASN A 411 -2.64 11.39 -25.40
CA ASN A 411 -2.88 10.57 -24.22
C ASN A 411 -3.44 9.18 -24.54
N ARG A 412 -3.73 8.87 -25.82
CA ARG A 412 -4.38 7.64 -26.24
C ARG A 412 -3.40 6.53 -26.60
N TRP A 413 -3.82 5.30 -26.36
CA TRP A 413 -3.00 4.10 -26.54
C TRP A 413 -3.80 2.98 -27.18
N ILE A 414 -3.21 2.28 -28.15
CA ILE A 414 -3.83 1.16 -28.86
C ILE A 414 -3.09 -0.14 -28.57
N PRO A 415 -3.79 -1.26 -28.37
CA PRO A 415 -3.20 -2.59 -28.31
C PRO A 415 -2.30 -2.91 -29.51
N ALA A 416 -1.08 -3.33 -29.25
CA ALA A 416 -0.12 -3.70 -30.30
C ALA A 416 -0.64 -4.83 -31.20
N LYS A 417 -1.40 -5.78 -30.64
CA LYS A 417 -2.02 -6.87 -31.40
C LYS A 417 -3.11 -6.38 -32.35
N GLU A 418 -3.93 -5.42 -31.92
CA GLU A 418 -5.03 -4.88 -32.74
C GLU A 418 -4.46 -3.97 -33.83
N ALA A 419 -3.50 -3.12 -33.48
CA ALA A 419 -2.76 -2.30 -34.44
C ALA A 419 -2.04 -3.14 -35.51
N GLY A 420 -1.36 -4.22 -35.11
CA GLY A 420 -0.63 -5.08 -36.04
C GLY A 420 -1.48 -6.03 -36.88
N ALA A 421 -2.73 -6.28 -36.49
CA ALA A 421 -3.65 -7.13 -37.24
C ALA A 421 -4.51 -6.35 -38.26
N ASN A 422 -4.59 -5.02 -38.12
CA ASN A 422 -5.40 -4.18 -38.99
C ASN A 422 -4.56 -3.69 -40.19
N PRO A 423 -4.90 -4.05 -41.44
CA PRO A 423 -4.14 -3.64 -42.64
C PRO A 423 -4.22 -2.13 -42.90
N ASP A 424 -5.21 -1.44 -42.34
CA ASP A 424 -5.40 0.01 -42.48
C ASP A 424 -4.64 0.83 -41.42
N ILE A 425 -3.86 0.16 -40.56
CA ILE A 425 -2.99 0.79 -39.57
C ILE A 425 -1.52 0.55 -39.95
N THR A 426 -0.78 1.64 -40.10
CA THR A 426 0.67 1.64 -40.28
C THR A 426 1.35 2.04 -38.97
N ILE A 427 2.20 1.16 -38.44
CA ILE A 427 3.03 1.44 -37.27
C ILE A 427 4.31 2.14 -37.74
N ARG A 428 4.66 3.26 -37.10
CA ARG A 428 5.88 4.03 -37.39
C ARG A 428 7.11 3.13 -37.28
N LYS A 429 8.04 3.29 -38.23
CA LYS A 429 9.33 2.60 -38.19
C LYS A 429 10.03 2.96 -36.87
N ASP A 430 10.49 1.96 -36.14
CA ASP A 430 11.13 2.07 -34.81
C ASP A 430 10.20 2.39 -33.62
N ALA A 431 8.87 2.36 -33.81
CA ALA A 431 7.91 2.48 -32.70
C ALA A 431 8.12 1.37 -31.67
N LYS A 432 8.16 1.75 -30.38
CA LYS A 432 8.35 0.81 -29.27
C LYS A 432 7.03 0.63 -28.52
N ALA A 433 6.50 -0.59 -28.54
CA ALA A 433 5.34 -0.91 -27.72
C ALA A 433 5.72 -0.98 -26.24
N VAL A 434 4.91 -0.38 -25.38
CA VAL A 434 5.08 -0.39 -23.92
C VAL A 434 4.26 -1.53 -23.33
N THR A 435 4.87 -2.29 -22.42
CA THR A 435 4.19 -3.37 -21.68
C THR A 435 3.41 -2.78 -20.51
N PHE A 436 2.10 -3.00 -20.48
CA PHE A 436 1.23 -2.61 -19.39
C PHE A 436 0.86 -3.83 -18.55
N VAL A 437 0.82 -3.67 -17.23
CA VAL A 437 0.31 -4.67 -16.29
C VAL A 437 -1.18 -4.40 -16.04
N LEU A 438 -2.03 -5.31 -16.48
CA LEU A 438 -3.48 -5.27 -16.38
C LEU A 438 -3.98 -6.39 -15.46
N PHE A 439 -5.28 -6.36 -15.13
CA PHE A 439 -5.90 -7.34 -14.24
C PHE A 439 -7.16 -7.93 -14.86
N THR A 440 -7.33 -9.25 -14.74
CA THR A 440 -8.59 -9.91 -15.09
C THR A 440 -9.70 -9.53 -14.12
N LYS A 441 -10.95 -9.93 -14.41
CA LYS A 441 -12.07 -9.74 -13.47
C LYS A 441 -11.79 -10.41 -12.12
N ASP A 442 -11.09 -11.54 -12.12
CA ASP A 442 -10.67 -12.28 -10.92
C ASP A 442 -9.39 -11.73 -10.28
N LYS A 443 -9.00 -10.48 -10.62
CA LYS A 443 -7.83 -9.77 -10.11
C LYS A 443 -6.49 -10.46 -10.39
N GLN A 444 -6.42 -11.37 -11.37
CA GLN A 444 -5.16 -11.98 -11.78
C GLN A 444 -4.39 -11.03 -12.70
N PRO A 445 -3.11 -10.74 -12.43
CA PRO A 445 -2.33 -9.86 -13.28
C PRO A 445 -2.04 -10.52 -14.63
N TYR A 446 -2.01 -9.74 -15.70
CA TYR A 446 -1.49 -10.16 -17.00
C TYR A 446 -0.84 -8.96 -17.69
N THR A 447 0.00 -9.22 -18.70
CA THR A 447 0.64 -8.14 -19.46
C THR A 447 0.07 -8.03 -20.86
N LYS A 448 -0.04 -6.80 -21.36
CA LYS A 448 -0.42 -6.53 -22.76
C LYS A 448 0.41 -5.35 -23.26
N LYS A 449 0.83 -5.39 -24.53
CA LYS A 449 1.64 -4.34 -25.17
C LYS A 449 0.76 -3.32 -25.87
N PHE A 450 1.14 -2.05 -25.77
CA PHE A 450 0.41 -0.93 -26.37
C PHE A 450 1.36 0.01 -27.09
N PHE A 451 0.89 0.59 -28.19
CA PHE A 451 1.52 1.73 -28.85
C PHE A 451 0.81 3.01 -28.43
N ASN A 452 1.56 4.10 -28.29
CA ASN A 452 0.95 5.43 -28.23
C ASN A 452 0.33 5.77 -29.60
N MET A 453 -0.75 6.55 -29.64
CA MET A 453 -1.37 6.91 -30.92
C MET A 453 -0.45 7.71 -31.85
N ALA A 454 0.56 8.43 -31.33
CA ALA A 454 1.56 9.10 -32.16
C ALA A 454 2.49 8.14 -32.93
N ASP A 455 2.53 6.87 -32.56
CA ASP A 455 3.32 5.83 -33.24
C ASP A 455 2.53 5.08 -34.33
N VAL A 456 1.25 5.38 -34.51
CA VAL A 456 0.40 4.71 -35.51
C VAL A 456 -0.29 5.73 -36.42
N SER A 457 -0.55 5.34 -37.65
CA SER A 457 -1.20 6.17 -38.66
C SER A 457 -2.06 5.32 -39.59
N GLY A 458 -2.95 5.96 -40.36
CA GLY A 458 -3.81 5.28 -41.33
C GLY A 458 -5.30 5.35 -40.99
N LYS A 459 -6.13 4.88 -41.93
CA LYS A 459 -7.60 4.98 -41.84
C LYS A 459 -8.20 4.08 -40.75
N GLY A 460 -7.49 3.03 -40.35
CA GLY A 460 -7.90 2.13 -39.29
C GLY A 460 -7.64 2.66 -37.88
N VAL A 461 -6.93 3.79 -37.72
CA VAL A 461 -6.63 4.36 -36.41
C VAL A 461 -7.90 4.93 -35.77
N PRO A 462 -8.25 4.53 -34.53
CA PRO A 462 -9.45 5.02 -33.86
C PRO A 462 -9.49 6.55 -33.74
N ALA A 463 -10.56 7.17 -34.23
CA ALA A 463 -10.79 8.62 -34.11
C ALA A 463 -11.32 9.05 -32.74
N LEU A 464 -11.52 8.11 -31.79
CA LEU A 464 -12.11 8.40 -30.48
C LEU A 464 -11.26 9.44 -29.74
N ALA A 465 -11.89 10.54 -29.35
CA ALA A 465 -11.32 11.60 -28.52
C ALA A 465 -11.96 11.53 -27.12
N PRO A 466 -11.36 10.80 -26.17
CA PRO A 466 -11.93 10.68 -24.83
C PRO A 466 -11.90 12.03 -24.12
N THR A 467 -13.00 12.39 -23.45
CA THR A 467 -13.04 13.58 -22.60
C THR A 467 -12.03 13.45 -21.47
N PRO A 468 -11.21 14.48 -21.20
CA PRO A 468 -10.33 14.51 -20.03
C PRO A 468 -11.11 14.22 -18.75
N GLU A 469 -10.56 13.37 -17.88
CA GLU A 469 -11.17 13.04 -16.59
C GLU A 469 -10.33 13.66 -15.47
N LEU A 470 -10.92 14.66 -14.81
CA LEU A 470 -10.24 15.52 -13.85
C LEU A 470 -9.60 14.73 -12.69
N ARG A 471 -10.28 13.70 -12.22
CA ARG A 471 -9.80 12.90 -11.08
C ARG A 471 -8.52 12.14 -11.45
N ARG A 472 -8.43 11.59 -12.65
CA ARG A 472 -7.27 10.84 -13.15
C ARG A 472 -6.09 11.78 -13.38
N ASP A 473 -6.34 12.94 -13.97
CA ASP A 473 -5.31 13.97 -14.18
C ASP A 473 -4.81 14.51 -12.84
N ALA A 474 -5.71 14.92 -11.94
CA ALA A 474 -5.33 15.41 -10.62
C ALA A 474 -4.51 14.38 -9.81
N TYR A 475 -4.86 13.10 -9.92
CA TYR A 475 -4.12 12.01 -9.30
C TYR A 475 -2.72 11.83 -9.91
N LEU A 476 -2.62 11.83 -11.24
CA LEU A 476 -1.35 11.75 -11.96
C LEU A 476 -0.44 12.93 -11.61
N HIS A 477 -0.96 14.15 -11.65
CA HIS A 477 -0.19 15.35 -11.32
C HIS A 477 0.31 15.32 -9.88
N ASP A 478 -0.48 14.81 -8.93
CA ASP A 478 -0.04 14.64 -7.54
C ASP A 478 1.10 13.62 -7.41
N MET A 479 1.11 12.54 -8.22
CA MET A 479 2.25 11.62 -8.28
C MET A 479 3.51 12.31 -8.82
N ILE A 480 3.36 13.06 -9.93
CA ILE A 480 4.47 13.75 -10.58
C ILE A 480 5.05 14.83 -9.65
N ASP A 481 4.20 15.67 -9.05
CA ASP A 481 4.63 16.76 -8.17
C ASP A 481 5.29 16.23 -6.88
N TYR A 482 4.86 15.07 -6.39
CA TYR A 482 5.52 14.40 -5.27
C TYR A 482 6.98 14.03 -5.61
N LEU A 483 7.19 13.43 -6.79
CA LEU A 483 8.52 13.04 -7.26
C LEU A 483 9.39 14.26 -7.57
N ALA A 484 8.80 15.32 -8.12
CA ALA A 484 9.47 16.59 -8.39
C ALA A 484 10.02 17.20 -7.10
N ARG A 485 9.17 17.34 -6.07
CA ARG A 485 9.56 17.88 -4.76
C ARG A 485 10.66 17.06 -4.10
N ARG A 486 10.64 15.74 -4.24
CA ARG A 486 11.71 14.89 -3.71
C ARG A 486 13.04 15.11 -4.42
N THR A 487 12.98 15.31 -5.74
CA THR A 487 14.15 15.65 -6.57
C THR A 487 14.72 16.99 -6.16
N GLU A 488 13.88 18.03 -6.08
CA GLU A 488 14.26 19.38 -5.66
C GLU A 488 14.89 19.42 -4.25
N ARG A 489 14.40 18.58 -3.34
CA ARG A 489 14.90 18.49 -1.96
C ARG A 489 16.13 17.60 -1.79
N GLY A 490 16.63 16.96 -2.85
CA GLY A 490 17.71 15.97 -2.75
C GLY A 490 17.35 14.74 -1.91
N THR A 491 16.06 14.47 -1.72
CA THR A 491 15.54 13.28 -0.99
C THR A 491 15.12 12.15 -1.93
N PHE A 492 15.43 12.30 -3.22
CA PHE A 492 15.20 11.31 -4.25
C PHE A 492 16.19 10.15 -4.08
N LYS A 493 15.69 8.92 -3.89
CA LYS A 493 16.52 7.71 -3.71
C LYS A 493 16.60 6.96 -5.03
N GLY A 494 17.72 7.09 -5.75
CA GLY A 494 17.92 6.56 -7.10
C GLY A 494 18.03 5.03 -7.22
N ASP A 495 17.88 4.29 -6.13
CA ASP A 495 18.27 2.87 -6.09
C ASP A 495 17.11 1.92 -6.43
N ASN A 496 15.85 2.39 -6.40
CA ASN A 496 14.68 1.58 -6.77
C ASN A 496 13.47 2.44 -7.24
N TYR A 497 13.43 2.73 -8.54
CA TYR A 497 12.39 3.54 -9.17
C TYR A 497 10.97 2.94 -9.05
N PHE A 498 10.83 1.61 -9.00
CA PHE A 498 9.53 0.98 -8.81
C PHE A 498 8.94 1.29 -7.42
N LEU A 499 9.74 1.15 -6.35
CA LEU A 499 9.29 1.52 -4.99
C LEU A 499 8.96 3.01 -4.89
N MET A 500 9.70 3.87 -5.59
CA MET A 500 9.39 5.30 -5.63
C MET A 500 8.04 5.61 -6.28
N VAL A 501 7.70 4.92 -7.37
CA VAL A 501 6.37 5.06 -7.98
C VAL A 501 5.26 4.59 -7.04
N MET A 502 5.51 3.53 -6.27
CA MET A 502 4.56 3.06 -5.27
C MET A 502 4.36 4.06 -4.13
N ASP A 503 5.43 4.72 -3.68
CA ASP A 503 5.37 5.80 -2.69
C ASP A 503 4.63 7.03 -3.24
N ALA A 504 4.94 7.46 -4.47
CA ALA A 504 4.23 8.54 -5.15
C ALA A 504 2.73 8.24 -5.30
N LYS A 505 2.38 6.99 -5.64
CA LYS A 505 1.00 6.51 -5.68
C LYS A 505 0.33 6.60 -4.31
N GLU A 506 1.02 6.20 -3.24
CA GLU A 506 0.46 6.27 -1.89
C GLU A 506 0.22 7.74 -1.47
N ALA A 507 1.19 8.62 -1.73
CA ALA A 507 1.08 10.05 -1.49
C ALA A 507 -0.07 10.68 -2.27
N ALA A 508 -0.20 10.36 -3.57
CA ALA A 508 -1.30 10.81 -4.41
C ALA A 508 -2.65 10.27 -3.91
N ASN A 509 -2.71 9.02 -3.42
CA ASN A 509 -3.93 8.49 -2.82
C ASN A 509 -4.32 9.26 -1.56
N LYS A 510 -3.38 9.53 -0.64
CA LYS A 510 -3.65 10.34 0.56
C LYS A 510 -4.13 11.75 0.19
N SER A 511 -3.45 12.40 -0.76
CA SER A 511 -3.84 13.69 -1.31
C SER A 511 -5.27 13.66 -1.87
N TYR A 512 -5.58 12.66 -2.69
CA TYR A 512 -6.90 12.49 -3.28
C TYR A 512 -7.99 12.26 -2.22
N GLN A 513 -7.74 11.43 -1.20
CA GLN A 513 -8.68 11.21 -0.10
C GLN A 513 -8.96 12.50 0.68
N ALA A 514 -7.97 13.36 0.88
CA ALA A 514 -8.19 14.67 1.52
C ALA A 514 -8.97 15.62 0.60
N LYS A 515 -8.61 15.66 -0.70
CA LYS A 515 -9.25 16.52 -1.69
C LYS A 515 -10.73 16.16 -1.92
N LYS A 516 -11.12 14.88 -1.94
CA LYS A 516 -12.52 14.47 -2.17
C LYS A 516 -13.49 14.90 -1.06
N GLU A 517 -12.98 15.21 0.14
CA GLU A 517 -13.81 15.73 1.24
C GLU A 517 -14.11 17.23 1.07
N VAL A 518 -13.24 17.92 0.33
CA VAL A 518 -13.29 19.36 0.10
C VAL A 518 -13.94 19.68 -1.25
N TYR A 519 -13.64 18.91 -2.29
CA TYR A 519 -14.05 19.16 -3.67
C TYR A 519 -14.97 18.05 -4.19
N ASP A 520 -15.97 18.46 -4.96
CA ASP A 520 -16.80 17.53 -5.73
C ASP A 520 -16.21 17.28 -7.12
N PHE A 521 -15.26 16.36 -7.21
CA PHE A 521 -14.61 16.01 -8.49
C PHE A 521 -15.57 15.50 -9.58
N GLN A 522 -16.82 15.13 -9.26
CA GLN A 522 -17.79 14.69 -10.26
C GLN A 522 -18.38 15.86 -11.05
N ASN A 523 -18.59 16.99 -10.37
CA ASN A 523 -19.26 18.16 -10.94
C ASN A 523 -18.31 19.35 -11.14
N LEU A 524 -17.05 19.22 -10.72
CA LEU A 524 -16.07 20.29 -10.81
C LEU A 524 -15.62 20.51 -12.25
N ASP A 525 -15.67 21.76 -12.70
CA ASP A 525 -15.16 22.14 -14.01
C ASP A 525 -13.64 21.93 -14.10
N TYR A 526 -13.22 21.18 -15.13
CA TYR A 526 -11.82 20.82 -15.36
C TYR A 526 -10.94 22.08 -15.52
N GLY A 527 -11.36 23.00 -16.40
CA GLY A 527 -10.58 24.20 -16.72
C GLY A 527 -10.40 25.11 -15.50
N THR A 528 -11.44 25.25 -14.69
CA THR A 528 -11.40 26.05 -13.47
C THR A 528 -10.51 25.42 -12.40
N TYR A 529 -10.54 24.09 -12.23
CA TYR A 529 -9.61 23.41 -11.32
C TYR A 529 -8.15 23.59 -11.74
N MET A 530 -7.86 23.41 -13.03
CA MET A 530 -6.49 23.55 -13.54
C MET A 530 -5.99 25.00 -13.40
N LYS A 531 -6.84 26.00 -13.61
CA LYS A 531 -6.51 27.41 -13.34
C LYS A 531 -6.19 27.67 -11.87
N ALA A 532 -7.00 27.14 -10.95
CA ALA A 532 -6.74 27.25 -9.51
C ALA A 532 -5.43 26.57 -9.11
N ARG A 533 -5.09 25.44 -9.74
CA ARG A 533 -3.85 24.71 -9.51
C ARG A 533 -2.62 25.49 -10.00
N LEU A 534 -2.68 26.11 -11.17
CA LEU A 534 -1.63 27.01 -11.68
C LEU A 534 -1.44 28.21 -10.75
N GLU A 535 -2.52 28.86 -10.35
CA GLU A 535 -2.49 30.00 -9.43
C GLU A 535 -1.90 29.63 -8.05
N ALA A 536 -2.26 28.47 -7.52
CA ALA A 536 -1.69 27.98 -6.25
C ALA A 536 -0.16 27.85 -6.30
N ASN A 537 0.40 27.39 -7.43
CA ASN A 537 1.85 27.24 -7.58
C ASN A 537 2.52 28.58 -7.83
N ARG A 538 1.92 29.48 -8.63
CA ARG A 538 2.40 30.86 -8.74
C ARG A 538 2.56 31.54 -7.38
N ARG A 539 1.58 31.35 -6.48
CA ARG A 539 1.65 31.86 -5.10
C ARG A 539 2.78 31.22 -4.30
N LEU A 540 2.95 29.90 -4.44
CA LEU A 540 4.04 29.18 -3.77
C LEU A 540 5.41 29.67 -4.25
N ASP A 541 5.59 29.86 -5.55
CA ASP A 541 6.85 30.35 -6.13
C ASP A 541 7.15 31.78 -5.66
N ALA A 542 6.13 32.63 -5.58
CA ALA A 542 6.27 33.98 -5.00
C ALA A 542 6.74 33.93 -3.53
N ILE A 543 6.22 32.99 -2.73
CA ILE A 543 6.66 32.78 -1.35
C ILE A 543 8.11 32.28 -1.30
N LEU A 544 8.46 31.29 -2.14
CA LEU A 544 9.80 30.71 -2.17
C LEU A 544 10.86 31.71 -2.64
N GLY A 545 10.52 32.57 -3.60
CA GLY A 545 11.39 33.61 -4.16
C GLY A 545 11.48 34.91 -3.34
N ALA A 546 10.71 35.05 -2.27
CA ALA A 546 10.71 36.28 -1.47
C ALA A 546 12.04 36.51 -0.72
N ASP A 547 12.55 37.74 -0.77
CA ASP A 547 13.67 38.15 0.06
C ASP A 547 13.19 38.36 1.51
N VAL A 548 13.76 37.59 2.44
CA VAL A 548 13.39 37.65 3.87
C VAL A 548 14.25 38.64 4.67
N GLN A 549 15.28 39.20 4.04
CA GLN A 549 16.18 40.21 4.62
C GLN A 549 15.76 41.64 4.27
N GLU A 550 14.98 41.83 3.20
CA GLU A 550 14.42 43.13 2.85
C GLU A 550 13.57 43.68 4.01
N VAL A 551 13.85 44.92 4.44
CA VAL A 551 13.07 45.59 5.49
C VAL A 551 11.81 46.16 4.86
N VAL A 552 10.68 45.49 5.10
CA VAL A 552 9.36 45.91 4.61
C VAL A 552 8.60 46.62 5.74
N PRO A 553 7.96 47.78 5.47
CA PRO A 553 7.09 48.43 6.45
C PRO A 553 5.96 47.50 6.89
N ALA A 554 5.71 47.39 8.21
CA ALA A 554 4.71 46.47 8.75
C ALA A 554 3.26 46.75 8.28
N GLN A 555 3.00 47.93 7.70
CA GLN A 555 1.71 48.28 7.11
C GLN A 555 1.56 47.83 5.64
N ASP A 556 2.64 47.40 4.98
CA ASP A 556 2.57 46.71 3.69
C ASP A 556 2.19 45.25 3.96
N TYR A 557 0.88 45.03 4.12
CA TYR A 557 0.32 43.75 4.53
C TYR A 557 0.67 42.62 3.56
N GLU A 558 0.77 42.91 2.26
CA GLU A 558 1.02 41.88 1.25
C GLU A 558 2.48 41.43 1.30
N LYS A 559 3.44 42.37 1.17
CA LYS A 559 4.86 42.03 1.21
C LYS A 559 5.28 41.46 2.56
N THR A 560 4.78 42.03 3.65
CA THR A 560 5.12 41.55 5.00
C THR A 560 4.59 40.12 5.21
N PHE A 561 3.38 39.81 4.74
CA PHE A 561 2.82 38.47 4.91
C PHE A 561 3.51 37.43 4.02
N ILE A 562 3.89 37.79 2.78
CA ILE A 562 4.75 36.94 1.94
C ILE A 562 6.07 36.62 2.65
N GLN A 563 6.73 37.63 3.24
CA GLN A 563 7.97 37.41 3.99
C GLN A 563 7.77 36.52 5.22
N LEU A 564 6.66 36.67 5.96
CA LEU A 564 6.32 35.76 7.05
C LEU A 564 6.15 34.32 6.55
N LEU A 565 5.39 34.11 5.48
CA LEU A 565 5.24 32.79 4.87
C LEU A 565 6.59 32.20 4.43
N ALA A 566 7.46 33.02 3.84
CA ALA A 566 8.78 32.63 3.38
C ALA A 566 9.75 32.29 4.53
N LYS A 567 9.69 33.02 5.65
CA LYS A 567 10.45 32.67 6.86
C LYS A 567 9.95 31.35 7.43
N GLU A 568 8.65 31.21 7.59
CA GLU A 568 8.03 30.00 8.16
C GLU A 568 8.24 28.75 7.31
N ILE A 569 8.27 28.86 5.98
CA ILE A 569 8.53 27.70 5.12
C ILE A 569 10.00 27.25 5.16
N ARG A 570 10.93 28.18 5.43
CA ARG A 570 12.39 27.93 5.52
C ARG A 570 12.80 27.43 6.92
N GLU A 571 12.07 27.81 7.95
CA GLU A 571 12.32 27.38 9.34
C GLU A 571 11.81 25.94 9.58
N PRO A 572 12.69 25.00 9.98
CA PRO A 572 12.27 23.67 10.39
C PRO A 572 11.40 23.74 11.65
N SER A 573 10.18 23.19 11.60
CA SER A 573 9.29 23.11 12.76
C SER A 573 8.67 21.72 12.88
N LYS A 574 8.54 21.26 14.13
CA LYS A 574 7.86 19.99 14.47
C LYS A 574 6.33 20.16 14.58
N GLU A 575 5.81 21.38 14.59
CA GLU A 575 4.40 21.65 14.90
C GLU A 575 3.76 22.73 14.01
N THR A 576 2.47 22.54 13.71
CA THR A 576 1.54 23.43 12.97
C THR A 576 1.95 23.80 11.54
N ASN A 577 0.98 23.98 10.63
CA ASN A 577 1.22 24.39 9.25
C ASN A 577 1.90 25.78 9.18
N TYR A 578 2.87 25.99 8.28
CA TYR A 578 3.60 27.26 8.11
C TYR A 578 2.68 28.47 7.90
N VAL A 579 1.55 28.28 7.20
CA VAL A 579 0.52 29.31 7.01
C VAL A 579 -0.12 29.72 8.34
N ILE A 580 -0.41 28.75 9.20
CA ILE A 580 -1.00 28.99 10.53
C ILE A 580 -0.01 29.77 11.39
N ARG A 581 1.28 29.41 11.34
CA ARG A 581 2.33 30.10 12.10
C ARG A 581 2.51 31.54 11.62
N ALA A 582 2.58 31.77 10.30
CA ALA A 582 2.64 33.11 9.71
C ALA A 582 1.42 33.96 10.11
N ALA A 583 0.21 33.39 10.05
CA ALA A 583 -1.02 34.05 10.49
C ALA A 583 -0.98 34.42 11.99
N ARG A 584 -0.46 33.52 12.85
CA ARG A 584 -0.29 33.81 14.28
C ARG A 584 0.71 34.93 14.54
N LYS A 585 1.86 34.96 13.84
CA LYS A 585 2.83 36.06 13.95
C LYS A 585 2.21 37.40 13.54
N ALA A 586 1.46 37.42 12.44
CA ALA A 586 0.75 38.62 12.01
C ALA A 586 -0.26 39.13 13.07
N LEU A 587 -1.02 38.21 13.70
CA LEU A 587 -1.99 38.56 14.75
C LEU A 587 -1.33 38.97 16.08
N ASN A 588 -0.29 38.26 16.51
CA ASN A 588 0.29 38.42 17.85
C ASN A 588 1.49 39.36 17.92
N GLU A 589 2.40 39.29 16.96
CA GLU A 589 3.64 40.08 16.96
C GLU A 589 3.40 41.42 16.28
N LEU A 590 2.81 41.39 15.07
CA LEU A 590 2.53 42.61 14.29
C LEU A 590 1.22 43.30 14.68
N LYS A 591 0.41 42.69 15.54
CA LYS A 591 -0.88 43.19 16.03
C LYS A 591 -1.86 43.56 14.90
N TRP A 592 -1.80 42.85 13.77
CA TRP A 592 -2.73 43.09 12.66
C TRP A 592 -4.17 42.72 13.04
N GLN A 593 -5.12 43.46 12.49
CA GLN A 593 -6.54 43.10 12.58
C GLN A 593 -6.81 41.79 11.82
N GLN A 594 -7.75 41.00 12.33
CA GLN A 594 -8.17 39.74 11.71
C GLN A 594 -8.60 39.92 10.24
N SER A 595 -9.22 41.05 9.89
CA SER A 595 -9.60 41.43 8.53
C SER A 595 -8.40 41.49 7.58
N HIS A 596 -7.30 42.11 8.00
CA HIS A 596 -6.08 42.22 7.20
C HIS A 596 -5.40 40.86 7.00
N VAL A 597 -5.32 40.05 8.05
CA VAL A 597 -4.76 38.68 7.95
C VAL A 597 -5.61 37.82 7.03
N LYS A 598 -6.93 37.89 7.14
CA LYS A 598 -7.85 37.16 6.25
C LYS A 598 -7.71 37.60 4.79
N ALA A 599 -7.57 38.90 4.53
CA ALA A 599 -7.34 39.42 3.18
C ALA A 599 -6.00 38.94 2.60
N ALA A 600 -4.92 39.03 3.38
CA ALA A 600 -3.60 38.55 2.98
C ALA A 600 -3.60 37.05 2.72
N MET A 601 -4.26 36.24 3.57
CA MET A 601 -4.38 34.80 3.36
C MET A 601 -5.14 34.47 2.07
N LYS A 602 -6.25 35.16 1.78
CA LYS A 602 -7.02 34.96 0.55
C LYS A 602 -6.21 35.26 -0.71
N ALA A 603 -5.37 36.29 -0.66
CA ALA A 603 -4.54 36.72 -1.78
C ALA A 603 -3.31 35.82 -1.98
N LEU A 604 -2.64 35.43 -0.89
CA LEU A 604 -1.26 34.93 -0.96
C LEU A 604 -1.10 33.44 -0.65
N VAL A 605 -2.04 32.83 0.08
CA VAL A 605 -1.91 31.42 0.46
C VAL A 605 -2.22 30.54 -0.76
N PRO A 606 -1.36 29.56 -1.12
CA PRO A 606 -1.59 28.65 -2.24
C PRO A 606 -2.97 27.97 -2.20
N GLN A 607 -3.38 27.50 -1.02
CA GLN A 607 -4.66 26.82 -0.83
C GLN A 607 -5.88 27.71 -1.08
N ALA A 608 -5.75 29.03 -0.94
CA ALA A 608 -6.85 29.96 -1.16
C ALA A 608 -7.26 30.05 -2.64
N ALA A 609 -6.39 29.66 -3.57
CA ALA A 609 -6.73 29.56 -4.99
C ALA A 609 -7.86 28.55 -5.26
N PHE A 610 -8.08 27.60 -4.34
CA PHE A 610 -9.13 26.59 -4.44
C PHE A 610 -10.39 26.89 -3.62
N ASP A 611 -10.44 28.01 -2.89
CA ASP A 611 -11.56 28.29 -1.96
C ASP A 611 -12.92 28.35 -2.69
N SER A 612 -12.97 28.95 -3.88
CA SER A 612 -14.20 29.05 -4.67
C SER A 612 -14.66 27.72 -5.27
N LEU A 613 -13.79 26.70 -5.27
CA LEU A 613 -14.06 25.36 -5.77
C LEU A 613 -14.45 24.38 -4.66
N ALA A 614 -14.20 24.77 -3.42
CA ALA A 614 -14.52 23.96 -2.26
C ALA A 614 -16.04 23.93 -2.04
N ARG A 615 -16.52 22.81 -1.49
CA ARG A 615 -17.87 22.69 -0.97
C ARG A 615 -18.12 23.77 0.09
N SER A 616 -19.37 24.22 0.20
CA SER A 616 -19.75 25.26 1.19
C SER A 616 -19.23 24.92 2.58
N GLY A 617 -18.58 25.89 3.23
CA GLY A 617 -17.98 25.73 4.57
C GLY A 617 -16.66 24.95 4.63
N LYS A 618 -16.12 24.46 3.50
CA LYS A 618 -14.86 23.70 3.44
C LYS A 618 -13.69 24.47 2.82
N MET A 619 -13.80 25.79 2.71
CA MET A 619 -12.75 26.66 2.14
C MET A 619 -11.41 26.46 2.87
N PRO A 620 -10.39 25.90 2.20
CA PRO A 620 -9.11 25.57 2.84
C PRO A 620 -8.46 26.74 3.56
N SER A 621 -8.44 27.94 2.95
CA SER A 621 -7.79 29.10 3.57
C SER A 621 -8.52 29.54 4.85
N GLN A 622 -9.85 29.49 4.84
CA GLN A 622 -10.69 29.83 5.98
C GLN A 622 -10.51 28.82 7.12
N THR A 623 -10.37 27.53 6.81
CA THR A 623 -10.06 26.50 7.82
C THR A 623 -8.73 26.79 8.49
N LEU A 624 -7.68 27.11 7.73
CA LEU A 624 -6.37 27.47 8.27
C LEU A 624 -6.45 28.73 9.15
N PHE A 625 -7.20 29.74 8.72
CA PHE A 625 -7.40 30.98 9.47
C PHE A 625 -8.09 30.73 10.82
N ILE A 626 -9.17 29.92 10.85
CA ILE A 626 -9.89 29.58 12.08
C ILE A 626 -8.95 28.90 13.09
N ILE A 627 -8.09 27.98 12.63
CA ILE A 627 -7.12 27.29 13.49
C ILE A 627 -6.07 28.27 14.03
N ALA A 628 -5.65 29.25 13.22
CA ALA A 628 -4.72 30.29 13.66
C ALA A 628 -5.32 31.13 14.79
N VAL A 629 -6.54 31.65 14.60
CA VAL A 629 -7.26 32.49 15.57
C VAL A 629 -7.51 31.75 16.89
N LYS A 630 -8.02 30.51 16.84
CA LYS A 630 -8.26 29.71 18.06
C LYS A 630 -6.99 29.53 18.89
N GLY A 631 -5.84 29.30 18.25
CA GLY A 631 -4.57 29.19 18.96
C GLY A 631 -4.11 30.50 19.61
N VAL A 632 -4.42 31.65 19.00
CA VAL A 632 -4.13 32.97 19.59
C VAL A 632 -4.98 33.20 20.83
N GLU A 633 -6.28 32.88 20.77
CA GLU A 633 -7.21 33.05 21.89
C GLU A 633 -6.82 32.16 23.09
N GLN A 634 -6.43 30.91 22.83
CA GLN A 634 -5.95 30.00 23.86
C GLN A 634 -4.68 30.51 24.56
N ASN A 635 -3.71 31.05 23.79
CA ASN A 635 -2.50 31.61 24.37
C ASN A 635 -2.78 32.83 25.25
N LYS A 636 -3.67 33.73 24.81
CA LYS A 636 -4.08 34.89 25.62
C LYS A 636 -4.80 34.49 26.91
N ALA A 637 -5.64 33.46 26.85
CA ALA A 637 -6.31 32.94 28.04
C ALA A 637 -5.32 32.31 29.04
N GLN A 638 -4.27 31.64 28.55
CA GLN A 638 -3.20 31.09 29.39
C GLN A 638 -2.29 32.17 29.98
N GLU A 639 -1.98 33.24 29.22
CA GLU A 639 -1.21 34.39 29.71
C GLU A 639 -2.00 35.19 30.76
N ALA A 640 -3.32 35.30 30.63
CA ALA A 640 -4.18 35.95 31.61
C ALA A 640 -4.42 35.12 32.89
N ALA A 641 -4.14 33.81 32.83
CA ALA A 641 -4.28 32.88 33.95
C ALA A 641 -2.95 32.63 34.71
N ARG A 642 -1.84 33.21 34.23
CA ARG A 642 -0.55 33.27 34.91
C ARG A 642 -0.36 34.64 35.54
#